data_AF-A0A937DP34-F1
#
_entry.id   AF-A0A937DP34-F1
#
_cell.length_a   1.000
_cell.length_b   1.000
_cell.length_c   1.000
_cell.angle_alpha   90.00
_cell.angle_beta   90.00
_cell.angle_gamma   90.00
#
_symmetry.space_group_name_H-M   'P 1'
#
loop_
_entity.id
_entity.type
_entity.pdbx_description
1 polymer ?
#
loop_
_entity_poly.entity_id
_entity_poly.type
_entity_poly.pdbx_seq_one_letter_code
_entity_poly.pdbx_strand_id
1 'polypeptide(L)'
;MSGSSLKSARGSKINARRGFNARRGYVRVVAAGLIAVCGGLSVVTTSLLSASASRNQLTYTDKAEDGMKPDEALGIAAGAFRGLFINALWMRANDLKEAGKFHEAVDLARTITRLQPRFPRVWVFHAWNLAYNISVVTNTVQERWQWVNAGIRLLRDEAIPQNPSDLLLHKELAWIHLHKVQGLMDDANQYYKKQFAIEWTIVTGTPPARTDKMRDTASAIEVYTTDYIGRIERAEPTIEALYAKFPEAKTIVEELRDQQKMDVLTPSGRRTFLANLELRRSSVKQFDALAAVNPKLAEMPIDPFLALLSKNDRVESMRALIAHLRKRMLIDEYHMEPERMIRYTRKYGPLDWRHPAAHALYWAARGVEEALARVNANNAKNFDFINTDRMVVQALQEMFRNGLVMFDVNHSDRYVTMPNDYFISTYGQVITELMEREEKQYLNQYDADIRGRTFRFYAAGYENFLHDAITFLYRRGQIEDAQAYRLKLATWKGINSNDPSATIWLQQSLDQFVIWNVNERITSPNIAVQEVAASIQGALVNGLLAGDMKIYNTSMAYAERFHKAYTSEQWRTTGVDTNTARMGVMQKDFRELTAFYTALTMQYVGPTNALTIWSRLAEDQKVWTYDTWLSMNMPQQGMSKEQAAEVMKELTTIFPPPEGIEQHRKDMARKALIEEQRGTTEVK
;
A
#
# COMPACT_ATOMS: atom_id res chain seq x y z
N MET A 1 -78.50 19.99 65.07
CA MET A 1 -77.42 20.67 65.83
C MET A 1 -76.16 19.84 65.62
N SER A 2 -74.99 20.31 65.21
CA SER A 2 -74.35 21.62 65.38
C SER A 2 -73.31 21.85 64.27
N GLY A 3 -73.39 22.99 63.58
CA GLY A 3 -72.27 23.54 62.82
C GLY A 3 -71.54 24.58 63.66
N SER A 4 -70.27 24.34 64.03
CA SER A 4 -69.37 25.41 64.50
C SER A 4 -67.86 25.08 64.50
N SER A 5 -67.39 23.90 64.08
CA SER A 5 -65.95 23.54 64.16
C SER A 5 -65.08 23.99 62.97
N LEU A 6 -65.67 24.41 61.84
CA LEU A 6 -64.92 24.56 60.57
C LEU A 6 -64.13 25.87 60.38
N LYS A 7 -64.22 26.85 61.29
CA LYS A 7 -63.53 28.15 61.09
C LYS A 7 -62.12 28.25 61.69
N SER A 8 -61.75 27.39 62.65
CA SER A 8 -60.42 27.42 63.31
C SER A 8 -59.31 26.74 62.48
N ALA A 9 -59.63 25.65 61.76
CA ALA A 9 -58.63 24.87 61.00
C ALA A 9 -58.14 25.53 59.70
N ARG A 10 -58.82 26.59 59.20
CA ARG A 10 -58.46 27.27 57.95
C ARG A 10 -57.30 28.27 58.12
N GLY A 11 -57.18 28.94 59.27
CA GLY A 11 -56.10 29.90 59.53
C GLY A 11 -54.72 29.25 59.67
N SER A 12 -54.65 28.08 60.31
CA SER A 12 -53.41 27.32 60.53
C SER A 12 -52.80 26.75 59.23
N LYS A 13 -53.63 26.21 58.33
CA LYS A 13 -53.16 25.63 57.05
C LYS A 13 -52.66 26.68 56.03
N ILE A 14 -53.14 27.93 56.11
CA ILE A 14 -52.70 29.02 55.22
C ILE A 14 -51.29 29.51 55.61
N ASN A 15 -51.00 29.62 56.91
CA ASN A 15 -49.67 30.01 57.39
C ASN A 15 -48.61 28.92 57.15
N ALA A 16 -48.96 27.63 57.28
CA ALA A 16 -48.05 26.53 56.95
C ALA A 16 -47.70 26.44 55.46
N ARG A 17 -48.65 26.70 54.54
CA ARG A 17 -48.40 26.75 53.09
C ARG A 17 -47.56 27.95 52.65
N ARG A 18 -47.71 29.11 53.31
CA ARG A 18 -46.85 30.30 53.06
C ARG A 18 -45.40 30.04 53.46
N GLY A 19 -45.14 29.43 54.62
CA GLY A 19 -43.78 29.07 55.05
C GLY A 19 -43.09 28.05 54.14
N PHE A 20 -43.85 27.09 53.59
CA PHE A 20 -43.32 26.05 52.70
C PHE A 20 -42.97 26.58 51.29
N ASN A 21 -43.78 27.50 50.73
CA ASN A 21 -43.49 28.14 49.45
C ASN A 21 -42.33 29.15 49.53
N ALA A 22 -42.19 29.87 50.65
CA ALA A 22 -41.05 30.75 50.88
C ALA A 22 -39.72 29.97 50.94
N ARG A 23 -39.70 28.78 51.57
CA ARG A 23 -38.53 27.89 51.59
C ARG A 23 -38.17 27.36 50.19
N ARG A 24 -39.15 27.04 49.33
CA ARG A 24 -38.88 26.65 47.93
C ARG A 24 -38.31 27.79 47.08
N GLY A 25 -38.78 29.02 47.28
CA GLY A 25 -38.21 30.21 46.64
C GLY A 25 -36.75 30.42 47.06
N TYR A 26 -36.49 30.35 48.37
CA TYR A 26 -35.14 30.46 48.93
C TYR A 26 -34.19 29.39 48.39
N VAL A 27 -34.61 28.11 48.36
CA VAL A 27 -33.79 27.02 47.80
C VAL A 27 -33.49 27.22 46.32
N ARG A 28 -34.44 27.72 45.51
CA ARG A 28 -34.20 28.03 44.09
C ARG A 28 -33.23 29.18 43.90
N VAL A 29 -33.34 30.24 44.70
CA VAL A 29 -32.42 31.39 44.66
C VAL A 29 -31.02 30.97 45.11
N VAL A 30 -30.91 30.17 46.17
CA VAL A 30 -29.63 29.62 46.63
C VAL A 30 -29.01 28.67 45.59
N ALA A 31 -29.80 27.80 44.96
CA ALA A 31 -29.32 26.92 43.90
C ALA A 31 -28.87 27.72 42.66
N ALA A 32 -29.63 28.73 42.23
CA ALA A 32 -29.23 29.62 41.14
C ALA A 32 -27.96 30.41 41.49
N GLY A 33 -27.85 30.89 42.74
CA GLY A 33 -26.65 31.54 43.25
C GLY A 33 -25.44 30.59 43.27
N LEU A 34 -25.62 29.34 43.70
CA LEU A 34 -24.57 28.32 43.66
C LEU A 34 -24.15 27.98 42.22
N ILE A 35 -25.08 27.86 41.29
CA ILE A 35 -24.76 27.67 39.86
C ILE A 35 -23.97 28.86 39.32
N ALA A 36 -24.37 30.09 39.65
CA ALA A 36 -23.66 31.29 39.23
C ALA A 36 -22.26 31.39 39.85
N VAL A 37 -22.12 31.04 41.13
CA VAL A 37 -20.83 31.03 41.85
C VAL A 37 -19.93 29.91 41.33
N CYS A 38 -20.44 28.69 41.16
CA CYS A 38 -19.69 27.57 40.57
C CYS A 38 -19.32 27.87 39.11
N GLY A 39 -20.20 28.49 38.34
CA GLY A 39 -19.91 28.95 36.97
C GLY A 39 -18.82 30.02 36.95
N GLY A 40 -18.93 31.03 37.81
CA GLY A 40 -17.92 32.08 37.96
C GLY A 40 -16.56 31.54 38.42
N LEU A 41 -16.55 30.67 39.44
CA LEU A 41 -15.35 29.98 39.92
C LEU A 41 -14.75 29.10 38.83
N SER A 42 -15.56 28.36 38.07
CA SER A 42 -15.10 27.54 36.95
C SER A 42 -14.46 28.40 35.86
N VAL A 43 -15.04 29.57 35.54
CA VAL A 43 -14.44 30.51 34.57
C VAL A 43 -13.09 31.02 35.09
N VAL A 44 -13.02 31.46 36.35
CA VAL A 44 -11.79 31.99 36.95
C VAL A 44 -10.70 30.91 37.04
N THR A 45 -11.01 29.72 37.57
CA THR A 45 -10.04 28.62 37.67
C THR A 45 -9.58 28.16 36.31
N THR A 46 -10.47 28.09 35.32
CA THR A 46 -10.10 27.71 33.96
C THR A 46 -9.24 28.79 33.30
N SER A 47 -9.55 30.09 33.48
CA SER A 47 -8.68 31.16 32.99
C SER A 47 -7.29 31.14 33.63
N LEU A 48 -7.20 30.84 34.94
CA LEU A 48 -5.92 30.69 35.63
C LEU A 48 -5.16 29.45 35.16
N LEU A 49 -5.84 28.33 34.94
CA LEU A 49 -5.28 27.10 34.39
C LEU A 49 -4.83 27.28 32.94
N SER A 50 -5.62 27.94 32.09
CA SER A 50 -5.25 28.28 30.71
C SER A 50 -4.08 29.25 30.66
N ALA A 51 -4.06 30.28 31.53
CA ALA A 51 -2.92 31.18 31.64
C ALA A 51 -1.67 30.45 32.17
N SER A 52 -1.83 29.50 33.09
CA SER A 52 -0.74 28.65 33.56
C SER A 52 -0.26 27.69 32.48
N ALA A 53 -1.17 27.08 31.72
CA ALA A 53 -0.86 26.18 30.63
C ALA A 53 -0.13 26.92 29.52
N SER A 54 -0.55 28.15 29.21
CA SER A 54 0.12 29.01 28.25
C SER A 54 1.51 29.47 28.71
N ARG A 55 1.63 29.93 29.95
CA ARG A 55 2.93 30.31 30.54
C ARG A 55 3.93 29.15 30.58
N ASN A 56 3.44 27.95 30.88
CA ASN A 56 4.26 26.74 30.98
C ASN A 56 4.36 25.98 29.65
N GLN A 57 3.85 26.54 28.54
CA GLN A 57 3.82 25.90 27.22
C GLN A 57 3.20 24.49 27.22
N LEU A 58 2.26 24.25 28.13
CA LEU A 58 1.50 23.00 28.24
C LEU A 58 0.36 22.94 27.23
N THR A 59 0.06 24.05 26.54
CA THR A 59 -0.87 24.16 25.42
C THR A 59 -0.17 24.78 24.21
N TYR A 60 -0.40 24.21 23.02
CA TYR A 60 0.31 24.55 21.78
C TYR A 60 -0.48 25.50 20.87
N THR A 61 -1.77 25.74 21.14
CA THR A 61 -2.67 26.56 20.28
C THR A 61 -3.22 27.71 21.11
N ASP A 62 -2.33 28.63 21.41
CA ASP A 62 -2.60 29.75 22.33
C ASP A 62 -2.56 31.10 21.61
N LYS A 63 -2.20 31.09 20.31
CA LYS A 63 -2.13 32.29 19.47
C LYS A 63 -2.78 32.00 18.13
N ALA A 64 -3.69 32.87 17.72
CA ALA A 64 -4.14 32.93 16.34
C ALA A 64 -2.98 33.38 15.46
N GLU A 65 -2.71 32.65 14.38
CA GLU A 65 -1.69 32.99 13.38
C GLU A 65 -2.31 33.83 12.26
N ASP A 66 -1.50 34.65 11.59
CA ASP A 66 -1.95 35.45 10.44
C ASP A 66 -2.42 34.54 9.30
N GLY A 67 -3.65 34.75 8.82
CA GLY A 67 -4.29 33.95 7.75
C GLY A 67 -5.22 32.82 8.23
N MET A 68 -5.45 32.70 9.54
CA MET A 68 -6.36 31.72 10.13
C MET A 68 -7.82 31.95 9.73
N LYS A 69 -8.58 30.86 9.43
CA LYS A 69 -10.02 30.99 9.11
C LYS A 69 -10.80 31.48 10.34
N PRO A 70 -11.92 32.23 10.17
CA PRO A 70 -12.70 32.74 11.30
C PRO A 70 -13.13 31.67 12.32
N ASP A 71 -13.51 30.48 11.84
CA ASP A 71 -13.92 29.35 12.69
C ASP A 71 -12.75 28.81 13.54
N GLU A 72 -11.53 28.86 13.03
CA GLU A 72 -10.31 28.43 13.75
C GLU A 72 -9.93 29.45 14.82
N ALA A 73 -9.96 30.74 14.48
CA ALA A 73 -9.71 31.83 15.42
C ALA A 73 -10.74 31.82 16.56
N LEU A 74 -12.02 31.58 16.22
CA LEU A 74 -13.10 31.43 17.19
C LEU A 74 -12.91 30.20 18.10
N GLY A 75 -12.48 29.07 17.54
CA GLY A 75 -12.19 27.86 18.31
C GLY A 75 -11.03 28.01 19.28
N ILE A 76 -9.99 28.77 18.92
CA ILE A 76 -8.89 29.14 19.83
C ILE A 76 -9.39 30.12 20.90
N ALA A 77 -10.16 31.14 20.51
CA ALA A 77 -10.74 32.13 21.42
C ALA A 77 -11.75 31.54 22.42
N ALA A 78 -12.38 30.40 22.09
CA ALA A 78 -13.38 29.74 22.94
C ALA A 78 -12.81 29.24 24.29
N GLY A 79 -11.48 29.11 24.43
CA GLY A 79 -10.82 28.75 25.69
C GLY A 79 -11.40 27.48 26.32
N ALA A 80 -11.99 27.60 27.52
CA ALA A 80 -12.66 26.51 28.25
C ALA A 80 -13.77 25.81 27.45
N PHE A 81 -14.44 26.52 26.54
CA PHE A 81 -15.55 26.01 25.74
C PHE A 81 -15.12 25.39 24.41
N ARG A 82 -13.81 25.33 24.13
CA ARG A 82 -13.25 24.77 22.89
C ARG A 82 -13.77 23.36 22.60
N GLY A 83 -13.94 22.51 23.62
CA GLY A 83 -14.51 21.18 23.47
C GLY A 83 -15.96 21.17 22.95
N LEU A 84 -16.83 22.06 23.44
CA LEU A 84 -18.21 22.18 22.95
C LEU A 84 -18.25 22.74 21.53
N PHE A 85 -17.40 23.71 21.23
CA PHE A 85 -17.28 24.25 19.88
C PHE A 85 -16.84 23.17 18.88
N ILE A 86 -15.82 22.38 19.23
CA ILE A 86 -15.36 21.25 18.42
C ILE A 86 -16.49 20.23 18.21
N ASN A 87 -17.28 19.90 19.24
CA ASN A 87 -18.44 19.01 19.09
C ASN A 87 -19.48 19.58 18.10
N ALA A 88 -19.71 20.89 18.10
CA ALA A 88 -20.59 21.53 17.13
C ALA A 88 -20.04 21.41 15.70
N LEU A 89 -18.73 21.59 15.51
CA LEU A 89 -18.08 21.36 14.22
C LEU A 89 -18.21 19.91 13.76
N TRP A 90 -18.06 18.94 14.67
CA TRP A 90 -18.25 17.51 14.39
C TRP A 90 -19.66 17.19 13.91
N MET A 91 -20.69 17.70 14.59
CA MET A 91 -22.10 17.52 14.18
C MET A 91 -22.31 18.09 12.78
N ARG A 92 -21.87 19.33 12.53
CA ARG A 92 -22.00 19.97 11.22
C ARG A 92 -21.24 19.22 10.11
N ALA A 93 -20.04 18.72 10.40
CA ALA A 93 -19.26 17.94 9.43
C ALA A 93 -19.95 16.62 9.09
N ASN A 94 -20.59 15.96 10.07
CA ASN A 94 -21.37 14.76 9.83
C ASN A 94 -22.62 15.05 8.99
N ASP A 95 -23.37 16.11 9.31
CA ASP A 95 -24.56 16.52 8.56
C ASP A 95 -24.23 16.81 7.08
N LEU A 96 -23.11 17.51 6.84
CA LEU A 96 -22.63 17.80 5.48
C LEU A 96 -22.23 16.53 4.73
N LYS A 97 -21.57 15.58 5.40
CA LYS A 97 -21.22 14.28 4.83
C LYS A 97 -22.47 13.49 4.45
N GLU A 98 -23.47 13.43 5.33
CA GLU A 98 -24.75 12.76 5.06
C GLU A 98 -25.51 13.43 3.91
N ALA A 99 -25.38 14.75 3.75
CA ALA A 99 -25.91 15.50 2.62
C ALA A 99 -25.08 15.38 1.31
N GLY A 100 -24.01 14.57 1.29
CA GLY A 100 -23.14 14.40 0.12
C GLY A 100 -22.19 15.57 -0.17
N LYS A 101 -22.10 16.56 0.73
CA LYS A 101 -21.26 17.75 0.58
C LYS A 101 -19.84 17.50 1.09
N PHE A 102 -19.14 16.56 0.46
CA PHE A 102 -17.86 16.05 0.97
C PHE A 102 -16.76 17.10 1.09
N HIS A 103 -16.63 18.03 0.14
CA HIS A 103 -15.63 19.10 0.21
C HIS A 103 -15.83 20.00 1.44
N GLU A 104 -17.07 20.41 1.71
CA GLU A 104 -17.40 21.24 2.87
C GLU A 104 -17.19 20.49 4.19
N ALA A 105 -17.55 19.18 4.23
CA ALA A 105 -17.28 18.33 5.38
C ALA A 105 -15.77 18.18 5.65
N VAL A 106 -14.96 18.10 4.59
CA VAL A 106 -13.50 18.02 4.69
C VAL A 106 -12.88 19.34 5.12
N ASP A 107 -13.44 20.48 4.72
CA ASP A 107 -13.00 21.78 5.23
C ASP A 107 -13.21 21.89 6.75
N LEU A 108 -14.35 21.44 7.26
CA LEU A 108 -14.59 21.39 8.71
C LEU A 108 -13.67 20.38 9.40
N ALA A 109 -13.40 19.23 8.79
CA ALA A 109 -12.44 18.27 9.30
C ALA A 109 -11.04 18.88 9.49
N ARG A 110 -10.56 19.69 8.53
CA ARG A 110 -9.28 20.41 8.65
C ARG A 110 -9.30 21.42 9.79
N THR A 111 -10.41 22.13 9.99
CA THR A 111 -10.56 23.03 11.14
C THR A 111 -10.52 22.25 12.46
N ILE A 112 -11.19 21.10 12.54
CA ILE A 112 -11.17 20.24 13.73
C ILE A 112 -9.75 19.73 14.03
N THR A 113 -9.01 19.25 13.02
CA THR A 113 -7.64 18.75 13.23
C THR A 113 -6.69 19.86 13.67
N ARG A 114 -6.83 21.08 13.14
CA ARG A 114 -6.09 22.27 13.60
C ARG A 114 -6.45 22.69 15.02
N LEU A 115 -7.70 22.48 15.43
CA LEU A 115 -8.15 22.70 16.79
C LEU A 115 -7.78 21.55 17.75
N GLN A 116 -7.34 20.39 17.25
CA GLN A 116 -6.93 19.24 18.08
C GLN A 116 -5.66 18.56 17.55
N PRO A 117 -4.54 19.29 17.33
CA PRO A 117 -3.41 18.76 16.58
C PRO A 117 -2.70 17.63 17.32
N ARG A 118 -2.78 17.59 18.65
CA ARG A 118 -2.17 16.58 19.52
C ARG A 118 -3.11 15.43 19.91
N PHE A 119 -4.25 15.29 19.23
CA PHE A 119 -5.18 14.20 19.50
C PHE A 119 -5.22 13.23 18.31
N PRO A 120 -4.34 12.20 18.28
CA PRO A 120 -4.20 11.23 17.19
C PRO A 120 -5.50 10.67 16.64
N ARG A 121 -6.47 10.39 17.52
CA ARG A 121 -7.76 9.81 17.13
C ARG A 121 -8.58 10.69 16.18
N VAL A 122 -8.44 12.00 16.25
CA VAL A 122 -9.11 12.94 15.33
C VAL A 122 -8.54 12.80 13.92
N TRP A 123 -7.21 12.75 13.81
CA TRP A 123 -6.53 12.54 12.53
C TRP A 123 -6.88 11.18 11.92
N VAL A 124 -6.83 10.11 12.72
CA VAL A 124 -7.23 8.76 12.28
C VAL A 124 -8.67 8.75 11.77
N PHE A 125 -9.60 9.35 12.53
CA PHE A 125 -10.99 9.38 12.11
C PHE A 125 -11.15 10.05 10.74
N HIS A 126 -10.53 11.22 10.53
CA HIS A 126 -10.69 11.95 9.28
C HIS A 126 -9.97 11.28 8.11
N ALA A 127 -8.78 10.71 8.35
CA ALA A 127 -8.06 9.95 7.34
C ALA A 127 -8.84 8.70 6.92
N TRP A 128 -9.43 8.00 7.89
CA TRP A 128 -10.29 6.84 7.64
C TRP A 128 -11.56 7.25 6.89
N ASN A 129 -12.20 8.36 7.27
CA ASN A 129 -13.38 8.86 6.58
C ASN A 129 -13.07 9.23 5.12
N LEU A 130 -11.92 9.82 4.82
CA LEU A 130 -11.46 10.09 3.46
C LEU A 130 -11.22 8.79 2.68
N ALA A 131 -10.42 7.88 3.23
CA ALA A 131 -9.95 6.69 2.53
C ALA A 131 -10.97 5.54 2.46
N TYR A 132 -11.97 5.48 3.34
CA TYR A 132 -12.93 4.38 3.40
C TYR A 132 -14.38 4.78 3.18
N ASN A 133 -14.84 5.91 3.73
CA ASN A 133 -16.24 6.30 3.61
C ASN A 133 -16.50 7.14 2.38
N ILE A 134 -15.77 8.24 2.22
CA ILE A 134 -15.95 9.17 1.09
C ILE A 134 -15.48 8.49 -0.19
N SER A 135 -14.36 7.76 -0.17
CA SER A 135 -13.84 7.13 -1.39
C SER A 135 -14.79 6.12 -2.03
N VAL A 136 -15.65 5.43 -1.27
CA VAL A 136 -16.51 4.36 -1.82
C VAL A 136 -17.86 4.87 -2.31
N VAL A 137 -18.25 6.09 -1.93
CA VAL A 137 -19.50 6.72 -2.37
C VAL A 137 -19.33 7.57 -3.64
N THR A 138 -18.11 7.68 -4.19
CA THR A 138 -17.85 8.40 -5.43
C THR A 138 -17.98 7.53 -6.67
N ASN A 139 -18.18 8.18 -7.82
CA ASN A 139 -18.63 7.52 -9.04
C ASN A 139 -17.49 6.94 -9.90
N THR A 140 -16.25 7.41 -9.77
CA THR A 140 -15.13 7.00 -10.64
C THR A 140 -13.92 6.53 -9.84
N VAL A 141 -13.22 5.49 -10.32
CA VAL A 141 -12.03 4.93 -9.65
C VAL A 141 -10.91 5.97 -9.47
N GLN A 142 -10.82 6.94 -10.38
CA GLN A 142 -9.90 8.07 -10.35
C GLN A 142 -10.20 8.97 -9.14
N GLU A 143 -11.46 9.35 -8.95
CA GLU A 143 -11.90 10.15 -7.81
C GLU A 143 -11.73 9.38 -6.49
N ARG A 144 -12.05 8.08 -6.45
CA ARG A 144 -11.81 7.25 -5.25
C ARG A 144 -10.34 7.30 -4.84
N TRP A 145 -9.42 7.17 -5.81
CA TRP A 145 -7.98 7.23 -5.55
C TRP A 145 -7.53 8.58 -4.99
N GLN A 146 -8.10 9.69 -5.48
CA GLN A 146 -7.80 11.03 -4.93
C GLN A 146 -8.15 11.13 -3.44
N TRP A 147 -9.29 10.57 -3.03
CA TRP A 147 -9.73 10.53 -1.62
C TRP A 147 -8.88 9.59 -0.76
N VAL A 148 -8.52 8.41 -1.27
CA VAL A 148 -7.57 7.50 -0.59
C VAL A 148 -6.23 8.19 -0.37
N ASN A 149 -5.67 8.84 -1.40
CA ASN A 149 -4.43 9.60 -1.28
C ASN A 149 -4.56 10.84 -0.39
N ALA A 150 -5.74 11.45 -0.29
CA ALA A 150 -5.97 12.54 0.66
C ALA A 150 -5.89 12.04 2.11
N GLY A 151 -6.43 10.85 2.41
CA GLY A 151 -6.29 10.22 3.73
C GLY A 151 -4.84 9.86 4.08
N ILE A 152 -4.09 9.31 3.11
CA ILE A 152 -2.65 9.02 3.26
C ILE A 152 -1.87 10.30 3.57
N ARG A 153 -2.06 11.35 2.76
CA ARG A 153 -1.40 12.65 2.95
C ARG A 153 -1.78 13.30 4.27
N LEU A 154 -3.04 13.23 4.69
CA LEU A 154 -3.47 13.78 5.98
C LEU A 154 -2.68 13.16 7.15
N LEU A 155 -2.45 11.84 7.15
CA LEU A 155 -1.66 11.18 8.19
C LEU A 155 -0.17 11.50 8.07
N ARG A 156 0.38 11.36 6.87
CA ARG A 156 1.83 11.46 6.60
C ARG A 156 2.35 12.89 6.66
N ASP A 157 1.62 13.83 6.08
CA ASP A 157 2.07 15.21 5.86
C ASP A 157 1.69 16.11 7.03
N GLU A 158 0.57 15.82 7.72
CA GLU A 158 0.05 16.67 8.79
C GLU A 158 0.06 15.98 10.16
N ALA A 159 -0.53 14.78 10.30
CA ALA A 159 -0.75 14.18 11.61
C ALA A 159 0.53 13.68 12.29
N ILE A 160 1.38 12.93 11.58
CA ILE A 160 2.62 12.35 12.09
C ILE A 160 3.63 13.45 12.49
N PRO A 161 3.88 14.51 11.68
CA PRO A 161 4.73 15.61 12.11
C PRO A 161 4.29 16.27 13.44
N GLN A 162 2.98 16.34 13.69
CA GLN A 162 2.44 16.87 14.95
C GLN A 162 2.55 15.87 16.12
N ASN A 163 2.63 14.57 15.83
CA ASN A 163 2.63 13.48 16.81
C ASN A 163 3.63 12.37 16.42
N PRO A 164 4.94 12.67 16.36
CA PRO A 164 5.92 11.82 15.67
C PRO A 164 6.17 10.46 16.35
N SER A 165 5.82 10.32 17.63
CA SER A 165 5.98 9.06 18.37
C SER A 165 4.67 8.32 18.61
N ASP A 166 3.56 8.75 18.00
CA ASP A 166 2.27 8.11 18.22
C ASP A 166 2.15 6.85 17.35
N LEU A 167 2.05 5.69 18.01
CA LEU A 167 1.92 4.39 17.35
C LEU A 167 0.67 4.29 16.48
N LEU A 168 -0.45 4.86 16.95
CA LEU A 168 -1.73 4.70 16.28
C LEU A 168 -1.73 5.37 14.91
N LEU A 169 -1.15 6.58 14.77
CA LEU A 169 -1.03 7.25 13.47
C LEU A 169 -0.21 6.45 12.47
N HIS A 170 0.95 5.94 12.91
CA HIS A 170 1.85 5.13 12.09
C HIS A 170 1.18 3.83 11.65
N LYS A 171 0.53 3.15 12.59
CA LYS A 171 -0.25 1.93 12.34
C LYS A 171 -1.40 2.21 11.36
N GLU A 172 -2.14 3.31 11.51
CA GLU A 172 -3.25 3.63 10.61
C GLU A 172 -2.77 3.95 9.20
N LEU A 173 -1.69 4.71 9.06
CA LEU A 173 -1.07 4.96 7.76
C LEU A 173 -0.61 3.65 7.11
N ALA A 174 0.01 2.76 7.90
CA ALA A 174 0.37 1.43 7.43
C ALA A 174 -0.85 0.59 7.02
N TRP A 175 -1.93 0.66 7.79
CA TRP A 175 -3.18 -0.03 7.50
C TRP A 175 -3.82 0.45 6.19
N ILE A 176 -3.83 1.75 5.91
CA ILE A 176 -4.33 2.26 4.62
C ILE A 176 -3.51 1.68 3.47
N HIS A 177 -2.17 1.73 3.52
CA HIS A 177 -1.34 1.15 2.48
C HIS A 177 -1.56 -0.36 2.30
N LEU A 178 -1.67 -1.11 3.40
CA LEU A 178 -1.78 -2.56 3.36
C LEU A 178 -3.18 -3.04 2.99
N HIS A 179 -4.21 -2.53 3.66
CA HIS A 179 -5.57 -3.02 3.55
C HIS A 179 -6.35 -2.33 2.42
N LYS A 180 -6.22 -1.01 2.26
CA LYS A 180 -6.97 -0.25 1.24
C LYS A 180 -6.30 -0.28 -0.13
N VAL A 181 -4.98 -0.08 -0.18
CA VAL A 181 -4.23 -0.01 -1.45
C VAL A 181 -3.79 -1.40 -1.92
N GLN A 182 -3.08 -2.16 -1.07
CA GLN A 182 -2.60 -3.50 -1.43
C GLN A 182 -3.67 -4.59 -1.35
N GLY A 183 -4.63 -4.47 -0.42
CA GLY A 183 -5.66 -5.48 -0.21
C GLY A 183 -6.56 -5.72 -1.42
N LEU A 184 -7.33 -6.81 -1.38
CA LEU A 184 -8.22 -7.23 -2.47
C LEU A 184 -9.70 -6.93 -2.19
N MET A 185 -10.00 -6.32 -1.04
CA MET A 185 -11.37 -6.12 -0.57
C MET A 185 -12.09 -4.97 -1.28
N ASP A 186 -11.33 -3.97 -1.75
CA ASP A 186 -11.85 -2.86 -2.53
C ASP A 186 -11.84 -3.23 -4.02
N ASP A 187 -12.95 -3.00 -4.73
CA ASP A 187 -13.09 -3.30 -6.16
C ASP A 187 -12.14 -2.46 -7.03
N ALA A 188 -11.76 -1.26 -6.60
CA ALA A 188 -10.82 -0.38 -7.29
C ALA A 188 -9.34 -0.64 -6.91
N ASN A 189 -9.02 -1.67 -6.11
CA ASN A 189 -7.65 -1.93 -5.62
C ASN A 189 -6.60 -2.01 -6.74
N GLN A 190 -6.94 -2.61 -7.89
CA GLN A 190 -6.01 -2.74 -9.01
C GLN A 190 -5.65 -1.38 -9.60
N TYR A 191 -6.60 -0.45 -9.65
CA TYR A 191 -6.34 0.93 -10.06
C TYR A 191 -5.40 1.61 -9.05
N TYR A 192 -5.63 1.44 -7.74
CA TYR A 192 -4.77 2.02 -6.70
C TYR A 192 -3.33 1.53 -6.80
N LYS A 193 -3.12 0.22 -6.96
CA LYS A 193 -1.79 -0.38 -7.13
C LYS A 193 -1.05 0.16 -8.36
N LYS A 194 -1.75 0.31 -9.49
CA LYS A 194 -1.20 0.90 -10.73
C LYS A 194 -0.74 2.33 -10.49
N GLN A 195 -1.62 3.18 -9.94
CA GLN A 195 -1.29 4.58 -9.66
C GLN A 195 -0.13 4.70 -8.67
N PHE A 196 -0.12 3.85 -7.64
CA PHE A 196 0.96 3.78 -6.66
C PHE A 196 2.29 3.38 -7.31
N ALA A 197 2.28 2.39 -8.21
CA ALA A 197 3.47 1.93 -8.92
C ALA A 197 4.02 3.00 -9.89
N ILE A 198 3.15 3.73 -10.59
CA ILE A 198 3.54 4.90 -11.41
C ILE A 198 4.27 5.91 -10.52
N GLU A 199 3.60 6.33 -9.44
CA GLU A 199 4.12 7.36 -8.54
C GLU A 199 5.48 6.93 -7.97
N TRP A 200 5.60 5.72 -7.44
CA TRP A 200 6.84 5.25 -6.83
C TRP A 200 7.93 4.91 -7.84
N THR A 201 7.61 4.56 -9.09
CA THR A 201 8.62 4.48 -10.15
C THR A 201 9.24 5.86 -10.41
N ILE A 202 8.46 6.94 -10.32
CA ILE A 202 8.98 8.31 -10.44
C ILE A 202 9.85 8.66 -9.23
N VAL A 203 9.36 8.34 -8.02
CA VAL A 203 10.03 8.65 -6.74
C VAL A 203 11.39 7.97 -6.62
N THR A 204 11.46 6.67 -6.83
CA THR A 204 12.66 5.88 -6.55
C THR A 204 13.39 5.42 -7.81
N GLY A 205 12.72 5.47 -8.97
CA GLY A 205 13.17 4.85 -10.21
C GLY A 205 12.75 3.39 -10.30
N THR A 206 13.16 2.75 -11.39
CA THR A 206 13.00 1.30 -11.57
C THR A 206 14.00 0.54 -10.69
N PRO A 207 13.57 -0.47 -9.91
CA PRO A 207 14.48 -1.30 -9.12
C PRO A 207 15.41 -2.14 -10.02
N PRO A 208 16.57 -2.56 -9.51
CA PRO A 208 17.48 -3.45 -10.22
C PRO A 208 16.80 -4.74 -10.66
N ALA A 209 17.01 -5.15 -11.91
CA ALA A 209 16.51 -6.43 -12.41
C ALA A 209 17.17 -7.60 -11.68
N ARG A 210 16.42 -8.69 -11.46
CA ARG A 210 16.98 -9.93 -10.90
C ARG A 210 18.01 -10.49 -11.89
N THR A 211 19.24 -10.65 -11.43
CA THR A 211 20.36 -11.19 -12.20
C THR A 211 21.08 -12.26 -11.38
N ASP A 212 22.10 -12.88 -11.96
CA ASP A 212 23.03 -13.77 -11.30
C ASP A 212 23.75 -13.18 -10.08
N LYS A 213 23.71 -11.85 -9.88
CA LYS A 213 24.22 -11.18 -8.68
C LYS A 213 23.24 -11.25 -7.50
N MET A 214 22.02 -11.74 -7.69
CA MET A 214 20.97 -11.84 -6.68
C MET A 214 20.55 -13.30 -6.48
N ARG A 215 21.49 -14.23 -6.37
CA ARG A 215 21.17 -15.67 -6.24
C ARG A 215 20.49 -16.00 -4.91
N ASP A 216 20.80 -15.24 -3.87
CA ASP A 216 20.25 -15.40 -2.53
C ASP A 216 19.73 -14.06 -1.97
N THR A 217 19.10 -14.13 -0.79
CA THR A 217 18.48 -12.99 -0.12
C THR A 217 19.51 -11.91 0.25
N ALA A 218 20.68 -12.28 0.76
CA ALA A 218 21.69 -11.33 1.22
C ALA A 218 22.29 -10.56 0.03
N SER A 219 22.60 -11.26 -1.05
CA SER A 219 23.08 -10.67 -2.29
C SER A 219 22.03 -9.73 -2.93
N ALA A 220 20.74 -10.09 -2.89
CA ALA A 220 19.66 -9.21 -3.35
C ALA A 220 19.52 -7.94 -2.49
N ILE A 221 19.61 -8.07 -1.15
CA ILE A 221 19.63 -6.93 -0.23
C ILE A 221 20.78 -5.98 -0.55
N GLU A 222 21.97 -6.49 -0.81
CA GLU A 222 23.13 -5.64 -1.11
C GLU A 222 22.90 -4.85 -2.40
N VAL A 223 22.41 -5.48 -3.47
CA VAL A 223 22.11 -4.76 -4.72
C VAL A 223 21.01 -3.71 -4.52
N TYR A 224 19.93 -4.03 -3.80
CA TYR A 224 18.87 -3.04 -3.54
C TYR A 224 19.37 -1.86 -2.68
N THR A 225 20.21 -2.12 -1.69
CA THR A 225 20.72 -1.07 -0.81
C THR A 225 21.81 -0.23 -1.45
N THR A 226 22.57 -0.77 -2.42
CA THR A 226 23.65 -0.04 -3.11
C THR A 226 23.19 0.63 -4.40
N ASP A 227 22.49 -0.09 -5.28
CA ASP A 227 22.17 0.32 -6.64
C ASP A 227 20.79 0.95 -6.79
N TYR A 228 19.88 0.75 -5.82
CA TYR A 228 18.56 1.36 -5.85
C TYR A 228 18.48 2.57 -4.93
N ILE A 229 18.19 2.36 -3.64
CA ILE A 229 18.01 3.46 -2.69
C ILE A 229 19.34 4.07 -2.26
N GLY A 230 20.44 3.30 -2.26
CA GLY A 230 21.78 3.81 -1.95
C GLY A 230 22.23 4.97 -2.83
N ARG A 231 21.82 4.98 -4.10
CA ARG A 231 22.11 6.09 -5.01
C ARG A 231 21.42 7.38 -4.58
N ILE A 232 20.19 7.26 -4.07
CA ILE A 232 19.40 8.39 -3.59
C ILE A 232 19.94 8.87 -2.23
N GLU A 233 20.24 7.95 -1.32
CA GLU A 233 20.76 8.27 0.00
C GLU A 233 22.10 9.03 -0.07
N ARG A 234 23.04 8.57 -0.90
CA ARG A 234 24.36 9.20 -1.09
C ARG A 234 24.33 10.52 -1.87
N ALA A 235 23.18 10.92 -2.41
CA ALA A 235 23.08 12.17 -3.16
C ALA A 235 23.29 13.38 -2.24
N GLU A 236 23.88 14.45 -2.80
CA GLU A 236 24.11 15.69 -2.05
C GLU A 236 22.77 16.24 -1.51
N PRO A 237 22.69 16.64 -0.23
CA PRO A 237 21.41 16.97 0.40
C PRO A 237 20.84 18.33 -0.01
N THR A 238 21.69 19.26 -0.47
CA THR A 238 21.30 20.60 -0.94
C THR A 238 21.77 20.83 -2.37
N ILE A 239 21.10 21.77 -3.06
CA ILE A 239 21.42 22.06 -4.45
C ILE A 239 22.78 22.78 -4.58
N GLU A 240 23.17 23.55 -3.57
CA GLU A 240 24.46 24.23 -3.51
C GLU A 240 25.61 23.22 -3.38
N ALA A 241 25.45 22.21 -2.52
CA ALA A 241 26.44 21.13 -2.38
C ALA A 241 26.55 20.31 -3.68
N LEU A 242 25.42 20.06 -4.35
CA LEU A 242 25.42 19.42 -5.66
C LEU A 242 26.22 20.26 -6.67
N TYR A 243 25.96 21.56 -6.78
CA TYR A 243 26.65 22.43 -7.74
C TYR A 243 28.14 22.59 -7.44
N ALA A 244 28.53 22.62 -6.16
CA ALA A 244 29.95 22.68 -5.78
C ALA A 244 30.72 21.44 -6.26
N LYS A 245 30.08 20.26 -6.21
CA LYS A 245 30.70 18.99 -6.61
C LYS A 245 30.54 18.67 -8.09
N PHE A 246 29.43 19.10 -8.69
CA PHE A 246 29.06 18.86 -10.09
C PHE A 246 28.62 20.18 -10.76
N PRO A 247 29.54 21.06 -11.16
CA PRO A 247 29.21 22.39 -11.68
C PRO A 247 28.26 22.38 -12.88
N GLU A 248 28.39 21.42 -13.79
CA GLU A 248 27.48 21.26 -14.96
C GLU A 248 26.03 20.98 -14.55
N ALA A 249 25.76 20.50 -13.34
CA ALA A 249 24.38 20.34 -12.86
C ALA A 249 23.65 21.69 -12.78
N LYS A 250 24.37 22.79 -12.50
CA LYS A 250 23.81 24.14 -12.51
C LYS A 250 23.38 24.55 -13.91
N THR A 251 24.26 24.34 -14.89
CA THR A 251 23.98 24.62 -16.31
C THR A 251 22.75 23.84 -16.78
N ILE A 252 22.65 22.55 -16.42
CA ILE A 252 21.48 21.71 -16.75
C ILE A 252 20.19 22.29 -16.16
N VAL A 253 20.19 22.68 -14.88
CA VAL A 253 18.99 23.23 -14.22
C VAL A 253 18.57 24.56 -14.87
N GLU A 254 19.53 25.42 -15.21
CA GLU A 254 19.28 26.68 -15.90
C GLU A 254 18.74 26.44 -17.32
N GLU A 255 19.30 25.52 -18.09
CA GLU A 255 18.81 25.13 -19.42
C GLU A 255 17.37 24.58 -19.36
N LEU A 256 17.06 23.69 -18.41
CA LEU A 256 15.71 23.14 -18.22
C LEU A 256 14.71 24.25 -17.87
N ARG A 257 15.08 25.19 -17.00
CA ARG A 257 14.22 26.32 -16.63
C ARG A 257 14.01 27.28 -17.80
N ASP A 258 15.08 27.69 -18.47
CA ASP A 258 15.04 28.82 -19.38
C ASP A 258 14.56 28.40 -20.78
N GLN A 259 14.98 27.21 -21.25
CA GLN A 259 14.65 26.68 -22.58
C GLN A 259 13.41 25.77 -22.56
N GLN A 260 13.31 24.88 -21.57
CA GLN A 260 12.21 23.91 -21.48
C GLN A 260 11.05 24.38 -20.58
N LYS A 261 11.16 25.58 -19.99
CA LYS A 261 10.17 26.14 -19.04
C LYS A 261 9.86 25.18 -17.89
N MET A 262 10.87 24.42 -17.46
CA MET A 262 10.75 23.38 -16.45
C MET A 262 11.68 23.67 -15.27
N ASP A 263 11.11 24.23 -14.20
CA ASP A 263 11.86 24.45 -12.95
C ASP A 263 11.85 23.19 -12.07
N VAL A 264 12.91 22.38 -12.22
CA VAL A 264 13.07 21.12 -11.50
C VAL A 264 13.30 21.26 -9.99
N LEU A 265 13.52 22.48 -9.48
CA LEU A 265 13.68 22.71 -8.05
C LEU A 265 12.33 22.86 -7.33
N THR A 266 11.28 23.24 -8.05
CA THR A 266 9.90 23.24 -7.53
C THR A 266 9.35 21.80 -7.42
N PRO A 267 8.44 21.50 -6.46
CA PRO A 267 7.83 20.16 -6.36
C PRO A 267 7.15 19.70 -7.66
N SER A 268 6.42 20.60 -8.33
CA SER A 268 5.73 20.27 -9.58
C SER A 268 6.72 20.00 -10.72
N GLY A 269 7.70 20.89 -10.92
CA GLY A 269 8.65 20.72 -12.02
C GLY A 269 9.58 19.51 -11.80
N ARG A 270 9.96 19.23 -10.55
CA ARG A 270 10.68 18.01 -10.15
C ARG A 270 9.93 16.75 -10.55
N ARG A 271 8.66 16.64 -10.16
CA ARG A 271 7.81 15.47 -10.46
C ARG A 271 7.64 15.30 -11.97
N THR A 272 7.36 16.38 -12.70
CA THR A 272 7.22 16.35 -14.16
C THR A 272 8.51 15.90 -14.85
N PHE A 273 9.66 16.42 -14.43
CA PHE A 273 10.96 16.03 -14.98
C PHE A 273 11.23 14.53 -14.79
N LEU A 274 11.07 14.03 -13.56
CA LEU A 274 11.31 12.62 -13.24
C LEU A 274 10.30 11.69 -13.94
N ALA A 275 9.04 12.11 -14.11
CA ALA A 275 8.05 11.35 -14.86
C ALA A 275 8.43 11.19 -16.33
N ASN A 276 8.79 12.30 -16.99
CA ASN A 276 9.25 12.28 -18.38
C ASN A 276 10.53 11.45 -18.55
N LEU A 277 11.43 11.49 -17.56
CA LEU A 277 12.64 10.67 -17.54
C LEU A 277 12.31 9.17 -17.51
N GLU A 278 11.42 8.71 -16.64
CA GLU A 278 11.11 7.27 -16.52
C GLU A 278 10.34 6.74 -17.73
N LEU A 279 9.43 7.53 -18.32
CA LEU A 279 8.74 7.17 -19.58
C LEU A 279 9.74 6.94 -20.71
N ARG A 280 10.73 7.84 -20.84
CA ARG A 280 11.78 7.72 -21.86
C ARG A 280 12.74 6.57 -21.59
N ARG A 281 13.12 6.34 -20.33
CA ARG A 281 13.97 5.19 -19.94
C ARG A 281 13.31 3.85 -20.26
N SER A 282 12.02 3.73 -19.97
CA SER A 282 11.23 2.55 -20.36
C SER A 282 11.29 2.33 -21.87
N SER A 283 11.01 3.39 -22.65
CA SER A 283 11.03 3.33 -24.11
C SER A 283 12.39 2.87 -24.66
N VAL A 284 13.50 3.40 -24.12
CA VAL A 284 14.86 2.97 -24.52
C VAL A 284 15.14 1.52 -24.13
N LYS A 285 14.81 1.12 -22.91
CA LYS A 285 15.04 -0.27 -22.46
C LYS A 285 14.32 -1.27 -23.37
N GLN A 286 13.10 -0.95 -23.76
CA GLN A 286 12.32 -1.74 -24.70
C GLN A 286 13.01 -1.82 -26.06
N PHE A 287 13.50 -0.68 -26.59
CA PHE A 287 14.27 -0.66 -27.83
C PHE A 287 15.57 -1.45 -27.77
N ASP A 288 16.39 -1.26 -26.73
CA ASP A 288 17.66 -1.96 -26.57
C ASP A 288 17.45 -3.50 -26.53
N ALA A 289 16.39 -3.94 -25.85
CA ALA A 289 16.02 -5.35 -25.81
C ALA A 289 15.68 -5.88 -27.21
N LEU A 290 14.96 -5.11 -28.03
CA LEU A 290 14.62 -5.50 -29.40
C LEU A 290 15.82 -5.45 -30.35
N ALA A 291 16.69 -4.45 -30.19
CA ALA A 291 17.92 -4.29 -30.95
C ALA A 291 18.89 -5.48 -30.79
N ALA A 292 18.88 -6.14 -29.62
CA ALA A 292 19.68 -7.34 -29.38
C ALA A 292 19.30 -8.53 -30.28
N VAL A 293 18.07 -8.57 -30.81
CA VAL A 293 17.61 -9.61 -31.74
C VAL A 293 17.56 -9.12 -33.18
N ASN A 294 17.43 -7.80 -33.38
CA ASN A 294 17.47 -7.20 -34.70
C ASN A 294 18.28 -5.89 -34.69
N PRO A 295 19.55 -5.94 -35.14
CA PRO A 295 20.45 -4.79 -35.12
C PRO A 295 19.94 -3.55 -35.87
N LYS A 296 19.02 -3.69 -36.83
CA LYS A 296 18.43 -2.54 -37.54
C LYS A 296 17.66 -1.61 -36.60
N LEU A 297 17.13 -2.13 -35.49
CA LEU A 297 16.44 -1.33 -34.48
C LEU A 297 17.42 -0.48 -33.63
N ALA A 298 18.72 -0.78 -33.65
CA ALA A 298 19.75 0.02 -32.98
C ALA A 298 20.09 1.32 -33.73
N GLU A 299 19.72 1.43 -35.01
CA GLU A 299 20.06 2.57 -35.87
C GLU A 299 18.99 3.68 -35.84
N MET A 300 17.90 3.49 -35.09
CA MET A 300 16.83 4.48 -34.97
C MET A 300 17.25 5.69 -34.11
N PRO A 301 16.93 6.93 -34.51
CA PRO A 301 17.40 8.12 -33.81
C PRO A 301 16.86 8.19 -32.37
N ILE A 302 17.78 8.39 -31.43
CA ILE A 302 17.53 8.60 -30.00
C ILE A 302 16.78 9.93 -29.80
N ASP A 303 15.77 9.95 -28.92
CA ASP A 303 15.06 11.16 -28.48
C ASP A 303 16.08 12.29 -28.15
N PRO A 304 15.92 13.52 -28.66
CA PRO A 304 16.81 14.65 -28.36
C PRO A 304 17.07 14.91 -26.87
N PHE A 305 16.12 14.58 -25.99
CA PHE A 305 16.31 14.62 -24.55
C PHE A 305 17.26 13.53 -24.06
N LEU A 306 17.18 12.32 -24.60
CA LEU A 306 18.14 11.25 -24.32
C LEU A 306 19.51 11.56 -24.91
N ALA A 307 19.57 12.23 -26.06
CA ALA A 307 20.81 12.77 -26.62
C ALA A 307 21.48 13.82 -25.71
N LEU A 308 20.69 14.64 -25.00
CA LEU A 308 21.17 15.53 -23.94
C LEU A 308 21.72 14.74 -22.74
N LEU A 309 21.09 13.60 -22.39
CA LEU A 309 21.51 12.70 -21.31
C LEU A 309 22.74 11.85 -21.67
N SER A 310 23.07 11.71 -22.97
CA SER A 310 24.13 10.84 -23.48
C SER A 310 25.37 11.59 -23.98
N LYS A 311 25.42 12.93 -23.89
CA LYS A 311 26.67 13.67 -24.10
C LYS A 311 27.65 13.30 -22.98
N ASN A 312 28.77 12.67 -23.35
CA ASN A 312 29.70 12.00 -22.44
C ASN A 312 30.26 12.89 -21.32
N ASP A 313 30.26 14.21 -21.48
CA ASP A 313 30.79 15.18 -20.52
C ASP A 313 29.80 15.55 -19.38
N ARG A 314 28.49 15.36 -19.56
CA ARG A 314 27.45 15.77 -18.59
C ARG A 314 26.76 14.62 -17.84
N VAL A 315 27.08 13.38 -18.19
CA VAL A 315 26.40 12.17 -17.67
C VAL A 315 26.43 12.09 -16.14
N GLU A 316 27.59 12.32 -15.53
CA GLU A 316 27.75 12.24 -14.07
C GLU A 316 26.96 13.33 -13.34
N SER A 317 27.01 14.58 -13.82
CA SER A 317 26.25 15.69 -13.26
C SER A 317 24.74 15.47 -13.36
N MET A 318 24.27 14.89 -14.46
CA MET A 318 22.87 14.53 -14.63
C MET A 318 22.45 13.39 -13.70
N ARG A 319 23.25 12.33 -13.56
CA ARG A 319 22.99 11.24 -12.60
C ARG A 319 22.91 11.77 -11.17
N ALA A 320 23.83 12.67 -10.81
CA ALA A 320 23.85 13.31 -9.50
C ALA A 320 22.63 14.21 -9.27
N LEU A 321 22.21 14.99 -10.28
CA LEU A 321 20.99 15.80 -10.23
C LEU A 321 19.75 14.92 -10.04
N ILE A 322 19.58 13.86 -10.82
CA ILE A 322 18.43 12.94 -10.70
C ILE A 322 18.37 12.34 -9.29
N ALA A 323 19.51 11.90 -8.76
CA ALA A 323 19.58 11.34 -7.41
C ALA A 323 19.24 12.39 -6.33
N HIS A 324 19.73 13.62 -6.48
CA HIS A 324 19.40 14.76 -5.62
C HIS A 324 17.89 15.05 -5.64
N LEU A 325 17.30 15.17 -6.83
CA LEU A 325 15.86 15.44 -6.98
C LEU A 325 15.01 14.36 -6.32
N ARG A 326 15.34 13.08 -6.49
CA ARG A 326 14.66 11.98 -5.80
C ARG A 326 14.82 12.03 -4.29
N LYS A 327 16.01 12.41 -3.79
CA LYS A 327 16.27 12.58 -2.35
C LYS A 327 15.38 13.68 -1.78
N ARG A 328 15.28 14.83 -2.46
CA ARG A 328 14.38 15.92 -2.07
C ARG A 328 12.92 15.50 -2.12
N MET A 329 12.51 14.73 -3.13
CA MET A 329 11.15 14.20 -3.21
C MET A 329 10.82 13.32 -2.00
N LEU A 330 11.67 12.33 -1.68
CA LEU A 330 11.48 11.45 -0.51
C LEU A 330 11.37 12.22 0.80
N ILE A 331 12.28 13.16 1.05
CA ILE A 331 12.36 13.89 2.32
C ILE A 331 11.27 14.96 2.42
N ASP A 332 11.12 15.81 1.39
CA ASP A 332 10.28 17.00 1.46
C ASP A 332 8.80 16.72 1.20
N GLU A 333 8.49 15.72 0.35
CA GLU A 333 7.11 15.46 -0.10
C GLU A 333 6.53 14.18 0.49
N TYR A 334 7.37 13.19 0.81
CA TYR A 334 6.92 11.91 1.36
C TYR A 334 7.29 11.70 2.82
N HIS A 335 8.12 12.58 3.40
CA HIS A 335 8.60 12.47 4.78
C HIS A 335 9.24 11.10 5.07
N MET A 336 9.88 10.50 4.06
CA MET A 336 10.56 9.21 4.14
C MET A 336 12.07 9.40 4.11
N GLU A 337 12.78 8.87 5.11
CA GLU A 337 14.22 9.02 5.20
C GLU A 337 14.94 7.92 4.39
N PRO A 338 15.76 8.27 3.37
CA PRO A 338 16.47 7.27 2.56
C PRO A 338 17.37 6.34 3.37
N GLU A 339 17.99 6.86 4.45
CA GLU A 339 18.80 6.06 5.37
C GLU A 339 17.95 4.98 6.06
N ARG A 340 16.76 5.33 6.58
CA ARG A 340 15.83 4.38 7.18
C ARG A 340 15.32 3.38 6.16
N MET A 341 15.04 3.81 4.92
CA MET A 341 14.68 2.91 3.82
C MET A 341 15.78 1.87 3.55
N ILE A 342 17.06 2.25 3.59
CA ILE A 342 18.19 1.31 3.48
C ILE A 342 18.23 0.36 4.68
N ARG A 343 18.13 0.87 5.92
CA ARG A 343 18.12 0.01 7.12
C ARG A 343 17.00 -1.01 7.08
N TYR A 344 15.81 -0.62 6.61
CA TYR A 344 14.67 -1.52 6.48
C TYR A 344 14.85 -2.52 5.34
N THR A 345 15.44 -2.11 4.22
CA THR A 345 15.81 -3.05 3.16
C THR A 345 16.81 -4.10 3.68
N ARG A 346 17.78 -3.69 4.51
CA ARG A 346 18.72 -4.62 5.15
C ARG A 346 18.06 -5.57 6.15
N LYS A 347 17.11 -5.08 6.95
CA LYS A 347 16.45 -5.87 7.99
C LYS A 347 15.37 -6.81 7.44
N TYR A 348 14.58 -6.34 6.49
CA TYR A 348 13.32 -6.97 6.11
C TYR A 348 13.38 -7.70 4.75
N GLY A 349 14.37 -7.38 3.91
CA GLY A 349 14.54 -7.98 2.58
C GLY A 349 14.64 -6.92 1.47
N PRO A 350 14.87 -7.34 0.22
CA PRO A 350 14.98 -6.42 -0.92
C PRO A 350 13.64 -5.75 -1.24
N LEU A 351 13.35 -4.64 -0.56
CA LEU A 351 12.08 -3.91 -0.66
C LEU A 351 11.94 -3.18 -2.01
N ASP A 352 10.92 -3.55 -2.78
CA ASP A 352 10.46 -2.77 -3.91
C ASP A 352 9.45 -1.70 -3.44
N TRP A 353 9.89 -0.44 -3.41
CA TRP A 353 9.09 0.69 -2.95
C TRP A 353 7.90 1.03 -3.86
N ARG A 354 7.76 0.38 -5.03
CA ARG A 354 6.55 0.42 -5.86
C ARG A 354 5.42 -0.45 -5.33
N HIS A 355 5.69 -1.30 -4.34
CA HIS A 355 4.69 -2.17 -3.72
C HIS A 355 4.12 -1.50 -2.45
N PRO A 356 2.80 -1.31 -2.31
CA PRO A 356 2.24 -0.57 -1.17
C PRO A 356 2.54 -1.19 0.20
N ALA A 357 2.63 -2.52 0.30
CA ALA A 357 3.05 -3.16 1.55
C ALA A 357 4.48 -2.79 2.03
N ALA A 358 5.40 -2.33 1.15
CA ALA A 358 6.70 -1.80 1.60
C ALA A 358 6.53 -0.51 2.42
N HIS A 359 5.50 0.29 2.09
CA HIS A 359 5.13 1.50 2.84
C HIS A 359 4.44 1.17 4.14
N ALA A 360 3.56 0.17 4.13
CA ALA A 360 2.97 -0.34 5.36
C ALA A 360 4.05 -0.80 6.34
N LEU A 361 5.03 -1.54 5.85
CA LEU A 361 6.19 -1.96 6.64
C LEU A 361 6.95 -0.74 7.19
N TYR A 362 7.28 0.22 6.32
CA TYR A 362 8.08 1.38 6.71
C TYR A 362 7.39 2.20 7.81
N TRP A 363 6.11 2.55 7.63
CA TRP A 363 5.41 3.39 8.60
C TRP A 363 5.15 2.66 9.91
N ALA A 364 4.79 1.36 9.87
CA ALA A 364 4.62 0.57 11.08
C ALA A 364 5.93 0.41 11.86
N ALA A 365 7.02 0.02 11.20
CA ALA A 365 8.32 -0.14 11.82
C ALA A 365 8.86 1.17 12.39
N ARG A 366 8.69 2.29 11.66
CA ARG A 366 9.04 3.63 12.13
C ARG A 366 8.26 3.97 13.41
N GLY A 367 6.95 3.75 13.41
CA GLY A 367 6.12 4.00 14.60
C GLY A 367 6.64 3.26 15.83
N VAL A 368 7.01 1.99 15.67
CA VAL A 368 7.59 1.20 16.75
C VAL A 368 8.94 1.74 17.22
N GLU A 369 9.85 2.10 16.31
CA GLU A 369 11.15 2.71 16.67
C GLU A 369 10.98 4.01 17.46
N GLU A 370 10.14 4.92 16.98
CA GLU A 370 9.90 6.23 17.60
C GLU A 370 9.22 6.10 18.97
N ALA A 371 8.31 5.13 19.11
CA ALA A 371 7.62 4.86 20.36
C ALA A 371 8.54 4.18 21.39
N LEU A 372 9.35 3.19 20.98
CA LEU A 372 10.30 2.50 21.86
C LEU A 372 11.29 3.46 22.50
N ALA A 373 11.73 4.51 21.78
CA ALA A 373 12.62 5.54 22.31
C ALA A 373 12.02 6.33 23.51
N ARG A 374 10.71 6.23 23.75
CA ARG A 374 9.99 6.94 24.83
C ARG A 374 9.44 6.03 25.92
N VAL A 375 9.60 4.71 25.78
CA VAL A 375 9.12 3.74 26.76
C VAL A 375 9.97 3.81 28.03
N ASN A 376 9.30 3.80 29.17
CA ASN A 376 9.88 3.66 30.49
C ASN A 376 8.91 2.86 31.39
N ALA A 377 9.36 2.55 32.61
CA ALA A 377 8.58 1.74 33.56
C ALA A 377 7.17 2.31 33.86
N ASN A 378 6.98 3.63 33.76
CA ASN A 378 5.72 4.28 34.11
C ASN A 378 4.71 4.32 32.95
N ASN A 379 5.15 4.19 31.70
CA ASN A 379 4.29 4.35 30.52
C ASN A 379 4.25 3.12 29.61
N ALA A 380 5.00 2.05 29.90
CA ALA A 380 5.08 0.86 29.05
C ALA A 380 3.71 0.25 28.71
N LYS A 381 2.76 0.30 29.65
CA LYS A 381 1.39 -0.20 29.47
C LYS A 381 0.52 0.63 28.52
N ASN A 382 0.95 1.84 28.16
CA ASN A 382 0.22 2.75 27.28
C ASN A 382 0.51 2.48 25.79
N PHE A 383 1.47 1.62 25.47
CA PHE A 383 1.89 1.34 24.10
C PHE A 383 1.38 -0.02 23.63
N ASP A 384 0.80 -0.03 22.44
CA ASP A 384 0.31 -1.22 21.76
C ASP A 384 1.24 -1.62 20.61
N PHE A 385 2.42 -2.12 20.98
CA PHE A 385 3.43 -2.57 20.02
C PHE A 385 2.93 -3.77 19.21
N ILE A 386 2.26 -4.72 19.86
CA ILE A 386 1.74 -5.93 19.20
C ILE A 386 0.86 -5.56 18.00
N ASN A 387 -0.11 -4.66 18.15
CA ASN A 387 -0.97 -4.32 17.00
C ASN A 387 -0.24 -3.58 15.87
N THR A 388 0.82 -2.83 16.17
CA THR A 388 1.63 -2.15 15.14
C THR A 388 2.59 -3.12 14.47
N ASP A 389 3.21 -4.02 15.24
CA ASP A 389 4.08 -5.09 14.75
C ASP A 389 3.37 -6.06 13.83
N ARG A 390 2.08 -6.33 14.08
CA ARG A 390 1.24 -7.10 13.16
C ARG A 390 1.22 -6.51 11.76
N MET A 391 1.30 -5.19 11.60
CA MET A 391 1.37 -4.56 10.28
C MET A 391 2.68 -4.89 9.57
N VAL A 392 3.80 -4.93 10.29
CA VAL A 392 5.10 -5.36 9.74
C VAL A 392 5.02 -6.81 9.27
N VAL A 393 4.46 -7.71 10.09
CA VAL A 393 4.30 -9.12 9.74
C VAL A 393 3.43 -9.29 8.50
N GLN A 394 2.24 -8.68 8.48
CA GLN A 394 1.34 -8.79 7.34
C GLN A 394 1.94 -8.16 6.07
N ALA A 395 2.67 -7.05 6.19
CA ALA A 395 3.38 -6.46 5.07
C ALA A 395 4.47 -7.40 4.51
N LEU A 396 5.22 -8.10 5.35
CA LEU A 396 6.17 -9.12 4.93
C LEU A 396 5.50 -10.33 4.26
N GLN A 397 4.33 -10.74 4.75
CA GLN A 397 3.53 -11.78 4.07
C GLN A 397 3.14 -11.31 2.68
N GLU A 398 2.69 -10.06 2.52
CA GLU A 398 2.36 -9.51 1.20
C GLU A 398 3.60 -9.35 0.31
N MET A 399 4.77 -9.00 0.86
CA MET A 399 6.04 -9.02 0.11
C MET A 399 6.40 -10.43 -0.38
N PHE A 400 6.22 -11.46 0.45
CA PHE A 400 6.40 -12.84 0.01
C PHE A 400 5.39 -13.20 -1.09
N ARG A 401 4.12 -12.85 -0.91
CA ARG A 401 3.04 -13.27 -1.81
C ARG A 401 3.06 -12.57 -3.16
N ASN A 402 3.43 -11.30 -3.17
CA ASN A 402 3.22 -10.36 -4.28
C ASN A 402 4.41 -9.39 -4.49
N GLY A 403 5.52 -9.54 -3.78
CA GLY A 403 6.59 -8.55 -3.73
C GLY A 403 7.50 -8.46 -4.96
N LEU A 404 7.38 -9.37 -5.94
CA LEU A 404 8.03 -9.18 -7.24
C LEU A 404 7.08 -8.39 -8.15
N VAL A 405 7.32 -7.08 -8.27
CA VAL A 405 6.49 -6.17 -9.07
C VAL A 405 7.02 -6.08 -10.51
N MET A 406 6.27 -6.64 -11.44
CA MET A 406 6.46 -6.46 -12.87
C MET A 406 5.55 -5.31 -13.33
N PHE A 407 6.16 -4.15 -13.47
CA PHE A 407 5.47 -2.91 -13.81
C PHE A 407 6.38 -2.06 -14.70
N ASP A 408 5.77 -1.51 -15.74
CA ASP A 408 6.37 -0.55 -16.66
C ASP A 408 5.52 0.71 -16.73
N VAL A 409 6.15 1.87 -16.56
CA VAL A 409 5.46 3.17 -16.57
C VAL A 409 4.87 3.51 -17.95
N ASN A 410 5.43 2.99 -19.04
CA ASN A 410 4.93 3.17 -20.40
C ASN A 410 3.74 2.22 -20.71
N HIS A 411 3.58 1.16 -19.92
CA HIS A 411 2.46 0.21 -19.98
C HIS A 411 1.75 0.13 -18.63
N SER A 412 1.35 1.30 -18.13
CA SER A 412 0.82 1.44 -16.76
C SER A 412 -0.51 0.72 -16.51
N ASP A 413 -1.18 0.27 -17.56
CA ASP A 413 -2.35 -0.60 -17.49
C ASP A 413 -1.99 -2.01 -16.97
N ARG A 414 -0.71 -2.40 -17.00
CA ARG A 414 -0.20 -3.70 -16.57
C ARG A 414 0.58 -3.61 -15.27
N TYR A 415 -0.11 -3.87 -14.17
CA TYR A 415 0.52 -4.08 -12.87
C TYR A 415 0.42 -5.55 -12.52
N VAL A 416 1.56 -6.25 -12.53
CA VAL A 416 1.60 -7.68 -12.24
C VAL A 416 2.50 -7.91 -11.05
N THR A 417 2.02 -8.70 -10.10
CA THR A 417 2.78 -9.09 -8.93
C THR A 417 2.96 -10.59 -8.90
N MET A 418 4.06 -10.99 -8.30
CA MET A 418 4.46 -12.37 -8.19
C MET A 418 5.07 -12.65 -6.82
N PRO A 419 5.06 -13.92 -6.39
CA PRO A 419 5.76 -14.29 -5.17
C PRO A 419 7.26 -14.00 -5.24
N ASN A 420 7.81 -13.58 -4.12
CA ASN A 420 9.23 -13.27 -3.97
C ASN A 420 9.84 -14.11 -2.86
N ASP A 421 10.67 -15.07 -3.27
CA ASP A 421 11.34 -16.08 -2.44
C ASP A 421 12.32 -15.48 -1.42
N TYR A 422 12.85 -14.28 -1.65
CA TYR A 422 13.77 -13.63 -0.72
C TYR A 422 13.15 -13.36 0.66
N PHE A 423 11.82 -13.22 0.72
CA PHE A 423 11.12 -12.90 1.97
C PHE A 423 10.84 -14.13 2.86
N ILE A 424 11.07 -15.37 2.38
CA ILE A 424 10.85 -16.57 3.20
C ILE A 424 11.80 -16.58 4.41
N SER A 425 13.08 -16.30 4.16
CA SER A 425 14.10 -16.31 5.22
C SER A 425 13.92 -15.13 6.19
N THR A 426 13.71 -13.92 5.67
CA THR A 426 13.55 -12.71 6.48
C THR A 426 12.28 -12.72 7.30
N TYR A 427 11.17 -13.26 6.77
CA TYR A 427 9.94 -13.46 7.55
C TYR A 427 10.21 -14.29 8.80
N GLY A 428 10.91 -15.43 8.65
CA GLY A 428 11.26 -16.30 9.78
C GLY A 428 12.15 -15.65 10.83
N GLN A 429 13.06 -14.77 10.42
CA GLN A 429 13.92 -14.01 11.35
C GLN A 429 13.10 -12.96 12.11
N VAL A 430 12.32 -12.15 11.39
CA VAL A 430 11.52 -11.06 11.97
C VAL A 430 10.44 -11.61 12.89
N ILE A 431 9.73 -12.67 12.50
CA ILE A 431 8.67 -13.22 13.35
C ILE A 431 9.21 -13.79 14.65
N THR A 432 10.45 -14.31 14.64
CA THR A 432 11.13 -14.77 15.87
C THR A 432 11.42 -13.59 16.80
N GLU A 433 11.96 -12.49 16.29
CA GLU A 433 12.16 -11.24 17.06
C GLU A 433 10.83 -10.74 17.65
N LEU A 434 9.75 -10.76 16.87
CA LEU A 434 8.44 -10.27 17.30
C LEU A 434 7.77 -11.19 18.33
N MET A 435 7.95 -12.52 18.24
CA MET A 435 7.51 -13.45 19.28
C MET A 435 8.25 -13.20 20.59
N GLU A 436 9.57 -12.98 20.56
CA GLU A 436 10.32 -12.63 21.77
C GLU A 436 9.86 -11.30 22.39
N ARG A 437 9.51 -10.31 21.55
CA ARG A 437 8.93 -9.04 22.02
C ARG A 437 7.54 -9.23 22.61
N GLU A 438 6.68 -10.03 21.98
CA GLU A 438 5.35 -10.40 22.50
C GLU A 438 5.48 -11.08 23.87
N GLU A 439 6.40 -12.02 24.01
CA GLU A 439 6.68 -12.72 25.27
C GLU A 439 7.09 -11.74 26.38
N LYS A 440 8.06 -10.84 26.11
CA LYS A 440 8.50 -9.82 27.08
C LYS A 440 7.39 -8.85 27.44
N GLN A 441 6.63 -8.36 26.45
CA GLN A 441 5.54 -7.43 26.69
C GLN A 441 4.42 -8.06 27.53
N TYR A 442 4.03 -9.29 27.18
CA TYR A 442 2.99 -10.00 27.89
C TYR A 442 3.39 -10.30 29.34
N LEU A 443 4.65 -10.72 29.57
CA LEU A 443 5.20 -10.88 30.92
C LEU A 443 5.13 -9.56 31.71
N ASN A 444 5.57 -8.44 31.12
CA ASN A 444 5.55 -7.14 31.80
C ASN A 444 4.12 -6.63 32.09
N GLN A 445 3.14 -6.98 31.25
CA GLN A 445 1.78 -6.50 31.39
C GLN A 445 0.93 -7.35 32.33
N TYR A 446 1.11 -8.67 32.31
CA TYR A 446 0.24 -9.65 32.97
C TYR A 446 0.96 -10.54 33.99
N ASP A 447 2.28 -10.39 34.18
CA ASP A 447 3.11 -11.21 35.07
C ASP A 447 2.95 -12.72 34.81
N ALA A 448 2.85 -13.09 33.53
CA ALA A 448 2.61 -14.46 33.09
C ALA A 448 3.39 -14.80 31.81
N ASP A 449 3.78 -16.06 31.66
CA ASP A 449 4.46 -16.56 30.47
C ASP A 449 3.43 -16.91 29.38
N ILE A 450 3.46 -16.15 28.27
CA ILE A 450 2.55 -16.39 27.14
C ILE A 450 2.85 -17.71 26.40
N ARG A 451 4.06 -18.29 26.54
CA ARG A 451 4.48 -19.52 25.84
C ARG A 451 3.63 -20.74 26.21
N GLY A 452 3.00 -20.73 27.39
CA GLY A 452 2.09 -21.80 27.82
C GLY A 452 0.69 -21.75 27.17
N ARG A 453 0.36 -20.70 26.40
CA ARG A 453 -0.93 -20.60 25.72
C ARG A 453 -1.01 -21.55 24.53
N THR A 454 -2.17 -22.19 24.37
CA THR A 454 -2.48 -23.08 23.24
C THR A 454 -2.45 -22.35 21.89
N PHE A 455 -2.87 -21.08 21.87
CA PHE A 455 -2.88 -20.24 20.68
C PHE A 455 -2.10 -18.94 20.93
N ARG A 456 -1.17 -18.65 20.03
CA ARG A 456 -0.44 -17.37 19.95
C ARG A 456 -0.48 -16.87 18.52
N PHE A 457 -0.81 -15.58 18.34
CA PHE A 457 -1.06 -15.01 17.02
C PHE A 457 0.15 -15.14 16.09
N TYR A 458 1.34 -14.71 16.55
CA TYR A 458 2.54 -14.78 15.72
C TYR A 458 2.99 -16.21 15.45
N ALA A 459 2.85 -17.09 16.44
CA ALA A 459 3.24 -18.48 16.27
C ALA A 459 2.35 -19.20 15.24
N ALA A 460 1.03 -19.08 15.38
CA ALA A 460 0.08 -19.62 14.41
C ALA A 460 0.26 -18.98 13.02
N GLY A 461 0.54 -17.68 12.95
CA GLY A 461 0.84 -17.00 11.69
C GLY A 461 2.11 -17.51 11.01
N TYR A 462 3.14 -17.86 11.78
CA TYR A 462 4.39 -18.42 11.24
C TYR A 462 4.23 -19.86 10.77
N GLU A 463 3.51 -20.70 11.50
CA GLU A 463 3.17 -22.06 11.07
C GLU A 463 2.48 -22.04 9.71
N ASN A 464 1.42 -21.25 9.59
CA ASN A 464 0.69 -21.07 8.33
C ASN A 464 1.59 -20.57 7.20
N PHE A 465 2.47 -19.60 7.49
CA PHE A 465 3.44 -19.11 6.51
C PHE A 465 4.42 -20.19 6.06
N LEU A 466 4.90 -21.03 6.97
CA LEU A 466 5.79 -22.15 6.62
C LEU A 466 5.08 -23.17 5.72
N HIS A 467 3.80 -23.45 5.95
CA HIS A 467 3.02 -24.31 5.06
C HIS A 467 2.99 -23.76 3.63
N ASP A 468 2.68 -22.47 3.50
CA ASP A 468 2.65 -21.77 2.21
C ASP A 468 4.03 -21.76 1.54
N ALA A 469 5.10 -21.47 2.30
CA ALA A 469 6.47 -21.42 1.80
C ALA A 469 6.99 -22.80 1.34
N ILE A 470 6.73 -23.87 2.09
CA ILE A 470 7.10 -25.24 1.72
C ILE A 470 6.43 -25.62 0.40
N THR A 471 5.13 -25.35 0.29
CA THR A 471 4.34 -25.61 -0.92
C THR A 471 4.91 -24.85 -2.11
N PHE A 472 5.13 -23.55 -1.95
CA PHE A 472 5.69 -22.69 -2.98
C PHE A 472 7.07 -23.16 -3.48
N LEU A 473 8.00 -23.46 -2.58
CA LEU A 473 9.34 -23.95 -2.92
C LEU A 473 9.29 -25.29 -3.66
N TYR A 474 8.47 -26.22 -3.16
CA TYR A 474 8.29 -27.53 -3.79
C TYR A 474 7.82 -27.39 -5.25
N ARG A 475 6.82 -26.54 -5.50
CA ARG A 475 6.26 -26.31 -6.84
C ARG A 475 7.25 -25.68 -7.82
N ARG A 476 8.23 -24.91 -7.32
CA ARG A 476 9.30 -24.32 -8.14
C ARG A 476 10.44 -25.30 -8.46
N GLY A 477 10.35 -26.54 -7.97
CA GLY A 477 11.41 -27.53 -8.09
C GLY A 477 12.54 -27.32 -7.07
N GLN A 478 12.38 -26.40 -6.11
CA GLN A 478 13.33 -26.17 -5.01
C GLN A 478 13.08 -27.20 -3.89
N ILE A 479 13.20 -28.48 -4.24
CA ILE A 479 12.81 -29.60 -3.37
C ILE A 479 13.65 -29.67 -2.10
N GLU A 480 14.96 -29.40 -2.21
CA GLU A 480 15.87 -29.39 -1.06
C GLU A 480 15.49 -28.30 -0.04
N ASP A 481 15.21 -27.09 -0.52
CA ASP A 481 14.75 -25.99 0.34
C ASP A 481 13.40 -26.31 0.98
N ALA A 482 12.44 -26.85 0.20
CA ALA A 482 11.14 -27.26 0.72
C ALA A 482 11.27 -28.30 1.83
N GLN A 483 12.14 -29.30 1.65
CA GLN A 483 12.42 -30.32 2.67
C GLN A 483 13.09 -29.72 3.91
N ALA A 484 14.02 -28.77 3.75
CA ALA A 484 14.67 -28.07 4.85
C ALA A 484 13.66 -27.28 5.70
N TYR A 485 12.74 -26.54 5.06
CA TYR A 485 11.67 -25.83 5.75
C TYR A 485 10.64 -26.77 6.38
N ARG A 486 10.36 -27.93 5.77
CA ARG A 486 9.50 -28.97 6.37
C ARG A 486 10.10 -29.55 7.65
N LEU A 487 11.41 -29.82 7.67
CA LEU A 487 12.13 -30.25 8.87
C LEU A 487 12.13 -29.14 9.94
N LYS A 488 12.36 -27.89 9.53
CA LYS A 488 12.27 -26.72 10.41
C LYS A 488 10.90 -26.64 11.08
N LEU A 489 9.83 -26.74 10.30
CA LEU A 489 8.46 -26.76 10.81
C LEU A 489 8.24 -27.94 11.78
N ALA A 490 8.63 -29.16 11.39
CA ALA A 490 8.42 -30.36 12.20
C ALA A 490 9.12 -30.35 13.56
N THR A 491 10.24 -29.62 13.67
CA THR A 491 11.05 -29.53 14.89
C THR A 491 10.81 -28.24 15.67
N TRP A 492 10.02 -27.31 15.13
CA TRP A 492 9.79 -26.03 15.76
C TRP A 492 8.85 -26.15 16.95
N LYS A 493 9.29 -25.66 18.12
CA LYS A 493 8.53 -25.77 19.37
C LYS A 493 7.30 -24.84 19.44
N GLY A 494 7.13 -23.97 18.46
CA GLY A 494 6.03 -22.99 18.43
C GLY A 494 4.78 -23.46 17.70
N ILE A 495 4.71 -24.74 17.29
CA ILE A 495 3.52 -25.31 16.63
C ILE A 495 2.27 -25.03 17.46
N ASN A 496 1.21 -24.64 16.77
CA ASN A 496 -0.11 -24.39 17.31
C ASN A 496 -0.71 -25.69 17.85
N SER A 497 -0.68 -25.87 19.17
CA SER A 497 -1.23 -27.07 19.83
C SER A 497 -2.76 -27.16 19.75
N ASN A 498 -3.42 -26.12 19.24
CA ASN A 498 -4.85 -26.12 18.95
C ASN A 498 -5.19 -26.54 17.50
N ASP A 499 -4.21 -26.88 16.65
CA ASP A 499 -4.47 -27.42 15.32
C ASP A 499 -4.71 -28.95 15.39
N PRO A 500 -5.96 -29.44 15.19
CA PRO A 500 -6.24 -30.88 15.20
C PRO A 500 -5.58 -31.62 14.03
N SER A 501 -5.20 -30.91 12.97
CA SER A 501 -4.53 -31.49 11.81
C SER A 501 -3.02 -31.65 12.00
N ALA A 502 -2.44 -31.09 13.07
CA ALA A 502 -1.00 -31.14 13.37
C ALA A 502 -0.43 -32.55 13.31
N THR A 503 -1.10 -33.51 13.93
CA THR A 503 -0.67 -34.91 13.93
C THR A 503 -0.67 -35.53 12.54
N ILE A 504 -1.56 -35.08 11.65
CA ILE A 504 -1.69 -35.59 10.28
C ILE A 504 -0.52 -35.07 9.44
N TRP A 505 -0.38 -33.75 9.34
CA TRP A 505 0.62 -33.17 8.43
C TRP A 505 2.05 -33.35 8.93
N LEU A 506 2.28 -33.54 10.25
CA LEU A 506 3.60 -33.87 10.78
C LEU A 506 4.14 -35.23 10.30
N GLN A 507 3.26 -36.20 10.06
CA GLN A 507 3.63 -37.58 9.67
C GLN A 507 3.73 -37.77 8.15
N GLN A 508 3.20 -36.83 7.38
CA GLN A 508 3.17 -36.89 5.92
C GLN A 508 4.56 -36.70 5.30
N SER A 509 4.83 -37.40 4.19
CA SER A 509 5.94 -37.08 3.30
C SER A 509 5.81 -35.66 2.74
N LEU A 510 6.88 -35.11 2.15
CA LEU A 510 6.84 -33.78 1.53
C LEU A 510 5.72 -33.69 0.46
N ASP A 511 5.60 -34.70 -0.40
CA ASP A 511 4.57 -34.74 -1.45
C ASP A 511 3.16 -34.76 -0.85
N GLN A 512 2.93 -35.58 0.18
CA GLN A 512 1.64 -35.69 0.85
C GLN A 512 1.28 -34.38 1.58
N PHE A 513 2.26 -33.75 2.23
CA PHE A 513 2.11 -32.45 2.89
C PHE A 513 1.68 -31.37 1.91
N VAL A 514 2.32 -31.29 0.76
CA VAL A 514 2.00 -30.33 -0.30
C VAL A 514 0.58 -30.52 -0.82
N ILE A 515 0.20 -31.78 -1.12
CA ILE A 515 -1.17 -32.11 -1.56
C ILE A 515 -2.20 -31.71 -0.50
N TRP A 516 -1.93 -32.03 0.76
CA TRP A 516 -2.81 -31.67 1.87
C TRP A 516 -2.97 -30.14 1.99
N ASN A 517 -1.86 -29.39 2.02
CA ASN A 517 -1.91 -27.94 2.18
C ASN A 517 -2.63 -27.26 1.00
N VAL A 518 -2.41 -27.72 -0.23
CA VAL A 518 -3.12 -27.24 -1.42
C VAL A 518 -4.63 -27.40 -1.26
N ASN A 519 -5.10 -28.57 -0.80
CA ASN A 519 -6.53 -28.83 -0.62
C ASN A 519 -7.15 -27.95 0.47
N GLU A 520 -6.45 -27.74 1.59
CA GLU A 520 -6.91 -26.86 2.68
C GLU A 520 -7.00 -25.38 2.25
N ARG A 521 -6.24 -25.00 1.22
CA ARG A 521 -6.08 -23.60 0.80
C ARG A 521 -6.76 -23.28 -0.53
N ILE A 522 -7.49 -24.21 -1.14
CA ILE A 522 -7.98 -24.07 -2.51
C ILE A 522 -8.93 -22.87 -2.69
N THR A 523 -9.61 -22.43 -1.65
CA THR A 523 -10.49 -21.25 -1.64
C THR A 523 -9.76 -19.92 -1.41
N SER A 524 -8.48 -19.95 -1.05
CA SER A 524 -7.71 -18.76 -0.71
C SER A 524 -7.25 -18.03 -1.98
N PRO A 525 -7.65 -16.78 -2.23
CA PRO A 525 -7.30 -16.06 -3.46
C PRO A 525 -5.81 -15.90 -3.67
N ASN A 526 -5.09 -15.55 -2.60
CA ASN A 526 -3.65 -15.36 -2.68
C ASN A 526 -2.94 -16.68 -3.04
N ILE A 527 -3.38 -17.80 -2.47
CA ILE A 527 -2.79 -19.11 -2.79
C ILE A 527 -3.17 -19.53 -4.22
N ALA A 528 -4.40 -19.29 -4.65
CA ALA A 528 -4.82 -19.60 -6.00
C ALA A 528 -3.99 -18.89 -7.08
N VAL A 529 -3.73 -17.58 -6.90
CA VAL A 529 -2.83 -16.83 -7.79
C VAL A 529 -1.44 -17.45 -7.81
N GLN A 530 -0.90 -17.79 -6.64
CA GLN A 530 0.44 -18.39 -6.52
C GLN A 530 0.54 -19.72 -7.23
N GLU A 531 -0.38 -20.64 -6.93
CA GLU A 531 -0.38 -22.00 -7.44
C GLU A 531 -0.53 -22.03 -8.95
N VAL A 532 -1.41 -21.19 -9.49
CA VAL A 532 -1.65 -21.11 -10.93
C VAL A 532 -0.49 -20.40 -11.65
N ALA A 533 -0.08 -19.22 -11.18
CA ALA A 533 1.01 -18.45 -11.80
C ALA A 533 2.34 -19.21 -11.77
N ALA A 534 2.71 -19.77 -10.62
CA ALA A 534 3.96 -20.52 -10.49
C ALA A 534 3.96 -21.78 -11.36
N SER A 535 2.81 -22.46 -11.49
CA SER A 535 2.70 -23.65 -12.35
C SER A 535 2.77 -23.31 -13.84
N ILE A 536 2.15 -22.21 -14.30
CA ILE A 536 2.27 -21.75 -15.68
C ILE A 536 3.73 -21.35 -15.97
N GLN A 537 4.37 -20.60 -15.09
CA GLN A 537 5.77 -20.21 -15.28
C GLN A 537 6.74 -21.38 -15.23
N GLY A 538 6.56 -22.30 -14.29
CA GLY A 538 7.33 -23.54 -14.22
C GLY A 538 7.17 -24.35 -15.50
N ALA A 539 5.95 -24.43 -16.06
CA ALA A 539 5.72 -25.05 -17.35
C ALA A 539 6.55 -24.37 -18.44
N LEU A 540 6.49 -23.04 -18.55
CA LEU A 540 7.15 -22.28 -19.61
C LEU A 540 8.68 -22.31 -19.50
N VAL A 541 9.24 -22.15 -18.31
CA VAL A 541 10.69 -22.04 -18.09
C VAL A 541 11.34 -23.43 -17.96
N ASN A 542 10.83 -24.26 -17.05
CA ASN A 542 11.44 -25.57 -16.75
C ASN A 542 10.95 -26.67 -17.70
N GLY A 543 9.83 -26.45 -18.38
CA GLY A 543 9.32 -27.36 -19.41
C GLY A 543 9.66 -26.86 -20.81
N LEU A 544 8.92 -25.88 -21.30
CA LEU A 544 8.94 -25.48 -22.71
C LEU A 544 10.30 -24.92 -23.15
N LEU A 545 10.90 -24.00 -22.38
CA LEU A 545 12.22 -23.44 -22.67
C LEU A 545 13.34 -24.48 -22.51
N ALA A 546 13.30 -25.29 -21.45
CA ALA A 546 14.27 -26.36 -21.22
C ALA A 546 14.13 -27.56 -22.19
N GLY A 547 13.01 -27.68 -22.90
CA GLY A 547 12.74 -28.79 -23.83
C GLY A 547 12.13 -30.03 -23.18
N ASP A 548 11.62 -29.92 -21.95
CA ASP A 548 10.93 -30.99 -21.23
C ASP A 548 9.40 -30.84 -21.35
N MET A 549 8.82 -31.47 -22.38
CA MET A 549 7.38 -31.45 -22.62
C MET A 549 6.57 -32.19 -21.54
N LYS A 550 7.19 -33.09 -20.78
CA LYS A 550 6.51 -33.78 -19.68
C LYS A 550 6.26 -32.80 -18.55
N ILE A 551 7.28 -32.04 -18.14
CA ILE A 551 7.15 -30.99 -17.12
C ILE A 551 6.16 -29.92 -17.57
N TYR A 552 6.22 -29.51 -18.84
CA TYR A 552 5.29 -28.54 -19.41
C TYR A 552 3.82 -29.01 -19.25
N ASN A 553 3.51 -30.19 -19.79
CA ASN A 553 2.14 -30.70 -19.81
C ASN A 553 1.58 -30.95 -18.40
N THR A 554 2.37 -31.52 -17.49
CA THR A 554 1.92 -31.80 -16.12
C THR A 554 1.69 -30.53 -15.32
N SER A 555 2.53 -29.51 -15.52
CA SER A 555 2.42 -28.21 -14.83
C SER A 555 1.22 -27.40 -15.35
N MET A 556 1.00 -27.38 -16.67
CA MET A 556 -0.18 -26.74 -17.28
C MET A 556 -1.48 -27.42 -16.84
N ALA A 557 -1.54 -28.75 -16.83
CA ALA A 557 -2.73 -29.49 -16.39
C ALA A 557 -3.02 -29.31 -14.89
N TYR A 558 -2.00 -29.08 -14.08
CA TYR A 558 -2.21 -28.71 -12.67
C TYR A 558 -2.77 -27.29 -12.56
N ALA A 559 -2.18 -26.31 -13.26
CA ALA A 559 -2.64 -24.93 -13.26
C ALA A 559 -4.11 -24.81 -13.68
N GLU A 560 -4.50 -25.53 -14.74
CA GLU A 560 -5.89 -25.54 -15.23
C GLU A 560 -6.86 -26.13 -14.20
N ARG A 561 -6.51 -27.27 -13.59
CA ARG A 561 -7.36 -27.92 -12.58
C ARG A 561 -7.55 -27.03 -11.35
N PHE A 562 -6.47 -26.42 -10.86
CA PHE A 562 -6.53 -25.53 -9.71
C PHE A 562 -7.36 -24.29 -10.04
N HIS A 563 -7.09 -23.64 -11.18
CA HIS A 563 -7.82 -22.47 -11.64
C HIS A 563 -9.32 -22.76 -11.75
N LYS A 564 -9.69 -23.90 -12.35
CA LYS A 564 -11.08 -24.35 -12.46
C LYS A 564 -11.73 -24.56 -11.10
N ALA A 565 -11.04 -25.23 -10.16
CA ALA A 565 -11.56 -25.46 -8.82
C ALA A 565 -11.80 -24.13 -8.08
N TYR A 566 -10.78 -23.26 -8.03
CA TYR A 566 -10.89 -21.94 -7.41
C TYR A 566 -12.01 -21.09 -8.01
N THR A 567 -12.04 -20.96 -9.34
CA THR A 567 -13.05 -20.15 -10.03
C THR A 567 -14.47 -20.69 -9.82
N SER A 568 -14.65 -22.01 -9.75
CA SER A 568 -15.96 -22.61 -9.46
C SER A 568 -16.48 -22.31 -8.06
N GLU A 569 -15.59 -22.15 -7.08
CA GLU A 569 -15.96 -21.91 -5.68
C GLU A 569 -16.04 -20.42 -5.31
N GLN A 570 -15.14 -19.60 -5.87
CA GLN A 570 -14.90 -18.21 -5.43
C GLN A 570 -15.34 -17.13 -6.41
N TRP A 571 -15.56 -17.45 -7.71
CA TRP A 571 -15.97 -16.43 -8.69
C TRP A 571 -17.43 -16.01 -8.50
N ARG A 572 -17.66 -14.93 -7.75
CA ARG A 572 -19.01 -14.39 -7.48
C ARG A 572 -19.15 -12.98 -8.01
N THR A 573 -20.07 -12.74 -8.94
CA THR A 573 -20.43 -11.38 -9.39
C THR A 573 -21.32 -10.70 -8.35
N THR A 574 -21.28 -9.36 -8.29
CA THR A 574 -22.16 -8.59 -7.40
C THR A 574 -23.10 -7.71 -8.22
N GLY A 575 -24.24 -7.30 -7.64
CA GLY A 575 -25.25 -6.52 -8.35
C GLY A 575 -24.90 -5.05 -8.65
N VAL A 576 -23.69 -4.58 -8.30
CA VAL A 576 -23.25 -3.18 -8.53
C VAL A 576 -22.28 -3.07 -9.71
N ASP A 577 -21.45 -4.10 -9.92
CA ASP A 577 -20.60 -4.27 -11.09
C ASP A 577 -20.63 -5.75 -11.50
N THR A 578 -21.26 -6.04 -12.64
CA THR A 578 -21.38 -7.40 -13.18
C THR A 578 -20.16 -7.80 -14.03
N ASN A 579 -19.27 -6.85 -14.35
CA ASN A 579 -18.03 -7.09 -15.10
C ASN A 579 -16.87 -7.55 -14.19
N THR A 580 -16.92 -7.23 -12.89
CA THR A 580 -15.84 -7.55 -11.94
C THR A 580 -16.33 -8.50 -10.84
N ALA A 581 -15.83 -9.73 -10.84
CA ALA A 581 -16.18 -10.69 -9.79
C ALA A 581 -15.47 -10.36 -8.46
N ARG A 582 -16.21 -10.42 -7.36
CA ARG A 582 -15.63 -10.41 -6.02
C ARG A 582 -14.74 -11.65 -5.88
N MET A 583 -13.49 -11.44 -5.51
CA MET A 583 -12.43 -12.48 -5.48
C MET A 583 -11.99 -13.00 -6.87
N GLY A 584 -12.34 -12.30 -7.96
CA GLY A 584 -11.84 -12.54 -9.31
C GLY A 584 -10.39 -12.09 -9.49
N VAL A 585 -9.47 -12.72 -8.77
CA VAL A 585 -8.04 -12.36 -8.73
C VAL A 585 -7.24 -12.81 -9.96
N MET A 586 -7.86 -13.55 -10.87
CA MET A 586 -7.29 -14.08 -12.12
C MET A 586 -8.34 -13.99 -13.23
N GLN A 587 -7.94 -13.95 -14.51
CA GLN A 587 -8.89 -14.02 -15.62
C GLN A 587 -9.77 -15.27 -15.51
N LYS A 588 -11.07 -15.13 -15.85
CA LYS A 588 -12.03 -16.24 -15.80
C LYS A 588 -11.75 -17.30 -16.87
N ASP A 589 -11.29 -16.91 -18.06
CA ASP A 589 -10.89 -17.84 -19.10
C ASP A 589 -9.42 -18.25 -18.87
N PHE A 590 -9.19 -19.54 -18.69
CA PHE A 590 -7.84 -20.07 -18.44
C PHE A 590 -6.89 -19.83 -19.62
N ARG A 591 -7.41 -19.72 -20.86
CA ARG A 591 -6.59 -19.43 -22.04
C ARG A 591 -6.09 -17.99 -22.04
N GLU A 592 -6.94 -17.06 -21.63
CA GLU A 592 -6.57 -15.65 -21.44
C GLU A 592 -5.53 -15.49 -20.32
N LEU A 593 -5.73 -16.19 -19.19
CA LEU A 593 -4.77 -16.25 -18.09
C LEU A 593 -3.40 -16.80 -18.55
N THR A 594 -3.41 -17.91 -19.28
CA THR A 594 -2.19 -18.55 -19.79
C THR A 594 -1.48 -17.67 -20.80
N ALA A 595 -2.21 -17.06 -21.72
CA ALA A 595 -1.67 -16.11 -22.69
C ALA A 595 -0.98 -14.93 -22.00
N PHE A 596 -1.62 -14.37 -20.98
CA PHE A 596 -1.06 -13.31 -20.17
C PHE A 596 0.25 -13.70 -19.49
N TYR A 597 0.29 -14.83 -18.78
CA TYR A 597 1.52 -15.29 -18.14
C TYR A 597 2.59 -15.74 -19.14
N THR A 598 2.20 -16.21 -20.32
CA THR A 598 3.14 -16.56 -21.40
C THR A 598 3.82 -15.31 -21.94
N ALA A 599 3.04 -14.29 -22.29
CA ALA A 599 3.56 -13.00 -22.75
C ALA A 599 4.47 -12.36 -21.69
N LEU A 600 4.06 -12.40 -20.42
CA LEU A 600 4.84 -11.91 -19.28
C LEU A 600 6.17 -12.67 -19.12
N THR A 601 6.13 -14.00 -19.22
CA THR A 601 7.33 -14.84 -19.11
C THR A 601 8.29 -14.55 -20.26
N MET A 602 7.77 -14.43 -21.49
CA MET A 602 8.56 -14.06 -22.67
C MET A 602 9.26 -12.70 -22.48
N GLN A 603 8.57 -11.70 -21.92
CA GLN A 603 9.19 -10.42 -21.59
C GLN A 603 10.29 -10.56 -20.53
N TYR A 604 10.08 -11.43 -19.53
CA TYR A 604 11.00 -11.64 -18.42
C TYR A 604 12.28 -12.39 -18.81
N VAL A 605 12.19 -13.43 -19.64
CA VAL A 605 13.34 -14.30 -19.98
C VAL A 605 14.29 -13.68 -21.02
N GLY A 606 13.95 -12.51 -21.55
CA GLY A 606 14.68 -11.85 -22.63
C GLY A 606 14.36 -12.42 -24.01
N PRO A 607 14.68 -11.68 -25.09
CA PRO A 607 14.10 -11.90 -26.41
C PRO A 607 14.58 -13.20 -27.09
N THR A 608 15.82 -13.66 -26.81
CA THR A 608 16.33 -14.95 -27.31
C THR A 608 15.57 -16.15 -26.73
N ASN A 609 15.37 -16.15 -25.41
CA ASN A 609 14.61 -17.21 -24.74
C ASN A 609 13.11 -17.09 -25.07
N ALA A 610 12.60 -15.87 -25.23
CA ALA A 610 11.24 -15.61 -25.70
C ALA A 610 10.99 -16.22 -27.08
N LEU A 611 11.95 -16.10 -28.01
CA LEU A 611 11.86 -16.72 -29.33
C LEU A 611 11.86 -18.25 -29.24
N THR A 612 12.63 -18.82 -28.32
CA THR A 612 12.62 -20.27 -28.04
C THR A 612 11.25 -20.71 -27.51
N ILE A 613 10.69 -20.00 -26.54
CA ILE A 613 9.32 -20.25 -26.03
C ILE A 613 8.32 -20.13 -27.18
N TRP A 614 8.33 -19.02 -27.92
CA TRP A 614 7.42 -18.74 -29.02
C TRP A 614 7.42 -19.85 -30.07
N SER A 615 8.61 -20.26 -30.53
CA SER A 615 8.76 -21.29 -31.56
C SER A 615 8.22 -22.67 -31.13
N ARG A 616 8.16 -22.94 -29.82
CA ARG A 616 7.69 -24.21 -29.26
C ARG A 616 6.23 -24.20 -28.81
N LEU A 617 5.59 -23.04 -28.69
CA LEU A 617 4.17 -22.94 -28.38
C LEU A 617 3.32 -23.61 -29.47
N ALA A 618 2.22 -24.23 -29.07
CA ALA A 618 1.21 -24.69 -30.01
C ALA A 618 0.51 -23.50 -30.69
N GLU A 619 0.02 -23.68 -31.91
CA GLU A 619 -0.58 -22.57 -32.69
C GLU A 619 -1.77 -21.92 -31.99
N ASP A 620 -2.63 -22.69 -31.35
CA ASP A 620 -3.76 -22.17 -30.56
C ASP A 620 -3.26 -21.26 -29.42
N GLN A 621 -2.19 -21.64 -28.73
CA GLN A 621 -1.59 -20.84 -27.67
C GLN A 621 -0.94 -19.57 -28.19
N LYS A 622 -0.27 -19.63 -29.36
CA LYS A 622 0.27 -18.45 -30.02
C LYS A 622 -0.86 -17.47 -30.35
N VAL A 623 -1.99 -17.94 -30.87
CA VAL A 623 -3.15 -17.09 -31.21
C VAL A 623 -3.65 -16.31 -29.99
N TRP A 624 -3.82 -16.95 -28.83
CA TRP A 624 -4.23 -16.28 -27.61
C TRP A 624 -3.15 -15.34 -27.04
N THR A 625 -1.87 -15.69 -27.21
CA THR A 625 -0.74 -14.93 -26.65
C THR A 625 -0.37 -13.72 -27.48
N TYR A 626 -0.54 -13.78 -28.81
CA TYR A 626 0.06 -12.84 -29.75
C TYR A 626 -0.28 -11.38 -29.46
N ASP A 627 -1.56 -11.03 -29.40
CA ASP A 627 -1.99 -9.64 -29.19
C ASP A 627 -1.65 -9.15 -27.77
N THR A 628 -1.64 -10.05 -26.78
CA THR A 628 -1.20 -9.74 -25.41
C THR A 628 0.29 -9.42 -25.38
N TRP A 629 1.13 -10.25 -26.01
CA TRP A 629 2.56 -10.02 -26.10
C TRP A 629 2.90 -8.79 -26.95
N LEU A 630 2.21 -8.60 -28.07
CA LEU A 630 2.40 -7.46 -28.96
C LEU A 630 2.07 -6.16 -28.21
N SER A 631 0.95 -6.13 -27.49
CA SER A 631 0.58 -4.97 -26.71
C SER A 631 1.53 -4.71 -25.52
N MET A 632 2.26 -5.72 -25.02
CA MET A 632 3.35 -5.59 -24.03
C MET A 632 4.65 -5.04 -24.61
N ASN A 633 4.87 -5.23 -25.91
CA ASN A 633 6.10 -4.82 -26.59
C ASN A 633 5.85 -3.70 -27.61
N MET A 634 4.64 -3.13 -27.60
CA MET A 634 4.26 -1.98 -28.41
C MET A 634 4.75 -0.69 -27.77
N PRO A 635 5.45 0.20 -28.47
CA PRO A 635 5.76 1.50 -27.93
C PRO A 635 4.50 2.37 -27.86
N GLN A 636 4.14 2.87 -26.67
CA GLN A 636 2.94 3.68 -26.50
C GLN A 636 3.20 5.20 -26.61
N GLN A 637 4.41 5.67 -26.28
CA GLN A 637 4.76 7.09 -26.24
C GLN A 637 6.21 7.33 -26.68
N GLY A 638 6.50 8.53 -27.19
CA GLY A 638 7.87 8.98 -27.50
C GLY A 638 8.39 8.63 -28.91
N MET A 639 7.56 8.05 -29.78
CA MET A 639 7.88 7.72 -31.17
C MET A 639 6.95 8.42 -32.15
N SER A 640 7.46 8.79 -33.32
CA SER A 640 6.63 9.17 -34.46
C SER A 640 5.82 7.96 -34.95
N LYS A 641 4.74 8.21 -35.71
CA LYS A 641 3.92 7.13 -36.29
C LYS A 641 4.76 6.23 -37.21
N GLU A 642 5.70 6.81 -37.93
CA GLU A 642 6.63 6.11 -38.83
C GLU A 642 7.60 5.22 -38.05
N GLN A 643 8.16 5.72 -36.94
CA GLN A 643 9.02 4.94 -36.07
C GLN A 643 8.26 3.77 -35.43
N ALA A 644 7.05 4.02 -34.92
CA ALA A 644 6.21 2.98 -34.36
C ALA A 644 5.84 1.90 -35.40
N ALA A 645 5.58 2.31 -36.65
CA ALA A 645 5.31 1.40 -37.75
C ALA A 645 6.51 0.52 -38.11
N GLU A 646 7.73 1.08 -38.13
CA GLU A 646 8.94 0.29 -38.41
C GLU A 646 9.26 -0.68 -37.27
N VAL A 647 9.14 -0.25 -36.01
CA VAL A 647 9.26 -1.15 -34.84
C VAL A 647 8.25 -2.30 -34.94
N MET A 648 7.02 -1.99 -35.32
CA MET A 648 5.97 -2.98 -35.50
C MET A 648 6.28 -3.98 -36.60
N LYS A 649 6.79 -3.52 -37.73
CA LYS A 649 7.21 -4.37 -38.84
C LYS A 649 8.34 -5.32 -38.43
N GLU A 650 9.33 -4.84 -37.68
CA GLU A 650 10.42 -5.69 -37.21
C GLU A 650 9.96 -6.66 -36.11
N LEU A 651 9.12 -6.22 -35.16
CA LEU A 651 8.53 -7.09 -34.14
C LEU A 651 7.72 -8.24 -34.75
N THR A 652 6.88 -7.93 -35.74
CA THR A 652 6.06 -8.91 -36.46
C THR A 652 6.89 -9.79 -37.39
N THR A 653 8.12 -9.41 -37.71
CA THR A 653 9.08 -10.27 -38.42
C THR A 653 9.73 -11.29 -37.48
N ILE A 654 10.12 -10.87 -36.27
CA ILE A 654 10.75 -11.75 -35.26
C ILE A 654 9.70 -12.71 -34.68
N PHE A 655 8.50 -12.19 -34.39
CA PHE A 655 7.36 -12.94 -33.88
C PHE A 655 6.23 -12.87 -34.91
N PRO A 656 6.20 -13.79 -35.89
CA PRO A 656 5.20 -13.77 -36.95
C PRO A 656 3.78 -13.95 -36.40
N PRO A 657 2.78 -13.28 -36.97
CA PRO A 657 1.38 -13.51 -36.61
C PRO A 657 1.03 -14.99 -36.80
N PRO A 658 0.43 -15.65 -35.79
CA PRO A 658 0.09 -17.07 -35.88
C PRO A 658 -1.09 -17.31 -36.82
N GLU A 659 -1.21 -18.54 -37.31
CA GLU A 659 -2.33 -18.93 -38.16
C GLU A 659 -3.66 -18.79 -37.40
N GLY A 660 -4.63 -18.08 -37.99
CA GLY A 660 -5.95 -17.87 -37.37
C GLY A 660 -6.07 -16.64 -36.45
N ILE A 661 -5.03 -15.83 -36.29
CA ILE A 661 -5.08 -14.61 -35.46
C ILE A 661 -6.20 -13.63 -35.87
N GLU A 662 -6.44 -13.45 -37.17
CA GLU A 662 -7.48 -12.57 -37.68
C GLU A 662 -8.89 -13.07 -37.32
N GLN A 663 -9.08 -14.39 -37.30
CA GLN A 663 -10.35 -14.98 -36.87
C GLN A 663 -10.52 -14.80 -35.36
N HIS A 664 -9.47 -15.02 -34.58
CA HIS A 664 -9.49 -14.81 -33.14
C HIS A 664 -9.82 -13.37 -32.76
N ARG A 665 -9.22 -12.37 -33.44
CA ARG A 665 -9.54 -10.95 -33.25
C ARG A 665 -11.02 -10.65 -33.48
N LYS A 666 -11.61 -11.22 -34.54
CA LYS A 666 -13.06 -11.10 -34.81
C LYS A 666 -13.91 -11.74 -33.72
N ASP A 667 -13.51 -12.91 -33.23
CA ASP A 667 -14.23 -13.63 -32.17
C ASP A 667 -14.16 -12.87 -30.84
N MET A 668 -13.00 -12.31 -30.50
CA MET A 668 -12.82 -11.48 -29.31
C MET A 668 -13.59 -10.16 -29.40
N ALA A 669 -13.58 -9.49 -30.56
CA ALA A 669 -14.38 -8.28 -30.78
C ALA A 669 -15.89 -8.58 -30.65
N ARG A 670 -16.35 -9.73 -31.16
CA ARG A 670 -17.75 -10.18 -30.99
C ARG A 670 -18.06 -10.45 -29.52
N LYS A 671 -17.17 -11.12 -28.78
CA LYS A 671 -17.33 -11.39 -27.35
C LYS A 671 -17.44 -10.10 -26.55
N ALA A 672 -16.56 -9.12 -26.79
CA ALA A 672 -16.58 -7.82 -26.14
C ALA A 672 -17.90 -7.05 -26.41
N LEU A 673 -18.39 -7.07 -27.65
CA LEU A 673 -19.66 -6.44 -28.01
C LEU A 673 -20.86 -7.10 -27.29
N ILE A 674 -20.86 -8.43 -27.16
CA ILE A 674 -21.90 -9.16 -26.42
C ILE A 674 -21.85 -8.84 -24.93
N GLU A 675 -20.66 -8.72 -24.35
CA GLU A 675 -20.48 -8.35 -22.94
C GLU A 675 -20.92 -6.90 -22.69
N GLU A 676 -20.59 -5.96 -23.58
CA GLU A 676 -21.05 -4.56 -23.53
C GLU A 676 -22.58 -4.46 -23.64
N GLN A 677 -23.19 -5.25 -24.53
CA GLN A 677 -24.65 -5.33 -24.68
C GLN A 677 -25.34 -5.93 -23.45
N ARG A 678 -24.73 -6.93 -22.80
CA ARG A 678 -25.25 -7.49 -21.54
C ARG A 678 -25.13 -6.50 -20.38
N GLY A 679 -24.00 -5.83 -20.26
CA GLY A 679 -23.77 -4.79 -19.24
C GLY A 679 -24.71 -3.58 -19.40
N THR A 680 -25.13 -3.24 -20.62
CA THR A 680 -26.11 -2.17 -20.86
C THR A 680 -27.58 -2.59 -20.66
N THR A 681 -27.88 -3.90 -20.64
CA THR A 681 -29.23 -4.41 -20.43
C THR A 681 -29.53 -4.65 -18.94
N GLU A 682 -28.52 -4.94 -18.11
CA GLU A 682 -28.65 -5.07 -16.65
C GLU A 682 -28.64 -3.72 -15.90
N VAL A 683 -28.28 -2.62 -16.59
CA VAL A 683 -28.24 -1.24 -16.05
C VAL A 683 -29.50 -0.44 -16.43
N LYS A 684 -30.44 -1.02 -17.19
CA LYS A 684 -31.80 -0.48 -17.42
C LYS A 684 -32.81 -1.19 -16.53
#